data_AF-A0A3Q7I9V1-F1
#
_entry.id   AF-A0A3Q7I9V1-F1
#
_cell.length_a   1.000
_cell.length_b   1.000
_cell.length_c   1.000
_cell.angle_alpha   90.00
_cell.angle_beta   90.00
_cell.angle_gamma   90.00
#
_symmetry.space_group_name_H-M   'P 1'
#
loop_
_entity.id
_entity.type
_entity.pdbx_description
1 polymer ?
#
loop_
_entity_poly.entity_id
_entity_poly.type
_entity_poly.pdbx_seq_one_letter_code
_entity_poly.pdbx_strand_id
1 'polypeptide(L)'
;MCDIKKETLLNKNKEIERTVSNAYDELRSFRTWLKWMCVDQSNAFSAFLSWFVFILLAVIVPCLSHFLLAMDDSDAAHSRPYDDVVQLSLSSVAALSFVCLSQFVKKYGLRRFLFLDKLCDESETVRRGYTEQLNSSLKILFIFVLPCFAVECAYKIWWYSSGGTRIPFLGNVIVSDTVACILELSSWLYRTVVFFLVCILFRLICYLQILRLQDFAQVFHVDSDVESVLREHLRIRRHLRIISHRYRSFILWALMLVTASQFASLLMTTRSTADLHIYESGELALCSVSLLAGLMILLRSATRITHKAQSVTCLAAKWHVCATIDSFDSTEADTPITRATCDHIFPVCSEGSSDADDVGDEEDELDNTKFVHAYAYSTISFQKRQALDGDGRLIGKDATSFLAMSNLPREDLKQVWAIADSKRQGYLGFKEFITAMQLVSLAQAGHAVTSDFSNADEKFQSNAVDFENLQPPTMEGLDGLLAKKKRVAKWVPDSNGSLSLSSRANWFSSSKSAKKVPSNYVTSITDGLKKLYAKKLKPLEVAYHYSDFVSPLLANSDFDAKPMVMLLGQYSTGKTTFIKHLLRSSYPGAHIGPEPTTDRFVVVMNGPDERSIPGNTIAVQAEMPFSGLTSFGTAFLSKFECSQMPHPLLENITFVDTPGVLSGEKQRTQRSYDFTGVTSWFAAKCDLILLLFDPHKLDISDEFKRVIASLQGHDDKIRVVLNKADKVDTQQLMRVYGALMWSLGKVQNTPEVSRVYIGSFNDSPINEDLTGPLGKELFEKEQDDLLTDLKNIPKKACDRRVNEFVKRARAAKVHAYITSHLKKEMPAMMGKSKTQKRLIDNLADEFVKIQKEHHLPPGDFPDVQHFREILSGYNIDKFEKLKPKLIQAVDDMLGYDIPELLKNFKNPYE
;
A
#
# COMPACT_ATOMS: atom_id res chain seq x y z
N MET A 1 25.75 25.75 -32.62
CA MET A 1 26.62 26.95 -32.65
C MET A 1 27.11 27.19 -31.23
N CYS A 2 28.35 26.70 -30.99
CA CYS A 2 29.31 26.78 -29.87
C CYS A 2 28.78 26.99 -28.43
N ASP A 3 28.92 25.98 -27.54
CA ASP A 3 30.09 25.69 -26.66
C ASP A 3 30.35 26.83 -25.64
N ILE A 4 30.50 26.59 -24.32
CA ILE A 4 31.69 25.95 -23.71
C ILE A 4 31.38 25.55 -22.24
N LYS A 5 31.90 24.38 -21.84
CA LYS A 5 32.08 23.88 -20.46
C LYS A 5 33.17 24.66 -19.70
N LYS A 6 32.98 24.78 -18.37
CA LYS A 6 34.01 24.96 -17.31
C LYS A 6 34.83 26.26 -17.34
N GLU A 7 34.65 27.11 -16.32
CA GLU A 7 35.75 27.47 -15.40
C GLU A 7 35.29 28.25 -14.14
N THR A 8 35.73 27.72 -12.99
CA THR A 8 36.24 28.40 -11.77
C THR A 8 35.44 29.49 -11.02
N LEU A 9 35.06 29.14 -9.79
CA LEU A 9 35.51 29.75 -8.52
C LEU A 9 36.06 31.20 -8.58
N LEU A 10 35.31 32.13 -7.98
CA LEU A 10 35.69 33.15 -6.95
C LEU A 10 35.09 34.55 -7.16
N ASN A 11 34.61 35.07 -6.03
CA ASN A 11 34.35 36.48 -5.66
C ASN A 11 33.11 37.15 -6.28
N LYS A 12 32.08 37.50 -5.48
CA LYS A 12 31.97 38.42 -4.31
C LYS A 12 31.27 39.70 -4.78
N ASN A 13 30.18 40.01 -4.09
CA ASN A 13 29.58 41.33 -3.96
C ASN A 13 29.15 42.03 -5.25
N LYS A 14 27.86 41.91 -5.57
CA LYS A 14 27.08 43.06 -6.05
C LYS A 14 25.68 42.97 -5.48
N GLU A 15 25.39 43.92 -4.60
CA GLU A 15 24.05 44.30 -4.17
C GLU A 15 23.15 44.44 -5.40
N ILE A 16 21.98 43.81 -5.35
CA ILE A 16 20.89 44.08 -6.29
C ILE A 16 19.94 45.03 -5.56
N GLU A 17 19.95 46.28 -6.02
CA GLU A 17 19.04 47.33 -5.61
C GLU A 17 17.59 47.05 -6.03
N ARG A 18 16.72 47.23 -5.02
CA ARG A 18 15.29 47.51 -4.99
C ARG A 18 14.53 47.66 -6.32
N THR A 19 13.61 46.72 -6.55
CA THR A 19 12.25 47.00 -7.02
C THR A 19 11.30 46.99 -5.83
N VAL A 20 10.54 48.08 -5.67
CA VAL A 20 9.64 48.36 -4.55
C VAL A 20 8.25 47.80 -4.85
N SER A 21 7.89 46.71 -4.16
CA SER A 21 6.55 46.47 -3.59
C SER A 21 6.63 45.45 -2.44
N ASN A 22 6.52 45.99 -1.23
CA ASN A 22 6.30 45.45 0.12
C ASN A 22 7.11 44.26 0.68
N ALA A 23 8.17 44.62 1.42
CA ALA A 23 8.89 43.73 2.35
C ALA A 23 8.25 43.60 3.76
N TYR A 24 7.00 44.06 4.01
CA TYR A 24 6.50 44.27 5.39
C TYR A 24 5.01 44.03 5.72
N ASP A 25 4.17 43.37 4.91
CA ASP A 25 2.75 43.17 5.30
C ASP A 25 2.41 41.79 5.88
N GLU A 26 2.80 40.68 5.25
CA GLU A 26 2.23 39.35 5.58
C GLU A 26 2.56 38.84 7.01
N LEU A 27 3.69 39.24 7.58
CA LEU A 27 4.14 38.81 8.92
C LEU A 27 4.02 39.88 10.01
N ARG A 28 3.60 41.10 9.66
CA ARG A 28 3.64 42.24 10.59
C ARG A 28 2.65 42.05 11.73
N SER A 29 1.42 41.63 11.41
CA SER A 29 0.40 41.27 12.41
C SER A 29 0.92 40.16 13.34
N PHE A 30 1.47 39.09 12.76
CA PHE A 30 1.97 37.93 13.50
C PHE A 30 3.16 38.23 14.43
N ARG A 31 4.15 39.00 13.95
CA ARG A 31 5.31 39.41 14.77
C ARG A 31 4.93 40.43 15.85
N THR A 32 4.04 41.36 15.55
CA THR A 32 3.54 42.33 16.54
C THR A 32 2.86 41.59 17.69
N TRP A 33 2.16 40.51 17.38
CA TRP A 33 1.47 39.69 18.36
C TRP A 33 2.43 38.78 19.18
N LEU A 34 3.43 38.16 18.55
CA LEU A 34 4.51 37.46 19.28
C LEU A 34 5.29 38.39 20.24
N LYS A 35 5.46 39.66 19.85
CA LYS A 35 6.03 40.69 20.72
C LYS A 35 5.09 41.06 21.86
N TRP A 36 3.79 41.21 21.59
CA TRP A 36 2.77 41.47 22.61
C TRP A 36 2.73 40.34 23.66
N MET A 37 2.85 39.09 23.23
CA MET A 37 2.94 37.94 24.14
C MET A 37 4.30 37.75 24.83
N CYS A 38 5.31 38.56 24.53
CA CYS A 38 6.69 38.35 25.02
C CYS A 38 7.27 36.95 24.68
N VAL A 39 7.02 36.44 23.47
CA VAL A 39 7.58 35.16 22.99
C VAL A 39 8.53 35.36 21.79
N ASP A 40 8.70 36.60 21.33
CA ASP A 40 9.60 36.94 20.22
C ASP A 40 11.09 36.81 20.61
N GLN A 41 11.78 35.83 20.03
CA GLN A 41 13.22 35.59 20.22
C GLN A 41 14.08 36.06 19.05
N SER A 42 13.58 36.99 18.23
CA SER A 42 14.29 37.50 17.04
C SER A 42 15.60 38.23 17.36
N ASN A 43 15.68 38.93 18.50
CA ASN A 43 16.86 39.67 18.94
C ASN A 43 17.36 39.14 20.29
N ALA A 44 18.65 39.31 20.61
CA ALA A 44 19.21 38.86 21.89
C ALA A 44 18.50 39.48 23.11
N PHE A 45 18.13 40.76 23.02
CA PHE A 45 17.35 41.45 24.06
C PHE A 45 15.92 40.89 24.19
N SER A 46 15.23 40.62 23.08
CA SER A 46 13.86 40.09 23.12
C SER A 46 13.86 38.60 23.55
N ALA A 47 14.90 37.85 23.22
CA ALA A 47 15.14 36.51 23.73
C ALA A 47 15.35 36.50 25.25
N PHE A 48 16.18 37.40 25.78
CA PHE A 48 16.33 37.56 27.24
C PHE A 48 15.00 37.93 27.92
N LEU A 49 14.28 38.90 27.35
CA LEU A 49 12.99 39.35 27.89
C LEU A 49 11.94 38.22 27.86
N SER A 50 11.86 37.45 26.78
CA SER A 50 10.93 36.32 26.67
C SER A 50 11.23 35.19 27.66
N TRP A 51 12.51 34.86 27.87
CA TRP A 51 12.91 33.87 28.90
C TRP A 51 12.62 34.38 30.31
N PHE A 52 12.83 35.68 30.58
CA PHE A 52 12.49 36.29 31.86
C PHE A 52 10.98 36.23 32.13
N VAL A 53 10.15 36.65 31.17
CA VAL A 53 8.69 36.61 31.28
C VAL A 53 8.18 35.17 31.40
N PHE A 54 8.77 34.22 30.66
CA PHE A 54 8.45 32.80 30.77
C PHE A 54 8.74 32.25 32.17
N ILE A 55 9.94 32.47 32.69
CA ILE A 55 10.32 31.99 34.04
C ILE A 55 9.41 32.64 35.09
N LEU A 56 9.12 33.93 34.96
CA LEU A 56 8.26 34.65 35.89
C LEU A 56 6.82 34.10 35.88
N LEU A 57 6.17 34.06 34.71
CA LEU A 57 4.74 33.75 34.61
C LEU A 57 4.44 32.26 34.52
N ALA A 58 5.32 31.42 33.99
CA ALA A 58 5.08 29.98 33.85
C ALA A 58 5.62 29.14 35.01
N VAL A 59 6.58 29.66 35.79
CA VAL A 59 7.24 28.92 36.87
C VAL A 59 7.13 29.63 38.21
N ILE A 60 7.62 30.87 38.33
CA ILE A 60 7.70 31.57 39.62
C ILE A 60 6.31 31.89 40.19
N VAL A 61 5.43 32.51 39.40
CA VAL A 61 4.07 32.88 39.86
C VAL A 61 3.24 31.65 40.30
N PRO A 62 3.18 30.55 39.53
CA PRO A 62 2.50 29.32 39.97
C PRO A 62 3.09 28.69 41.23
N CYS A 63 4.43 28.64 41.34
CA CYS A 63 5.07 28.11 42.55
C CYS A 63 4.79 29.00 43.76
N LEU A 64 4.85 30.31 43.60
CA LEU A 64 4.55 31.26 44.68
C LEU A 64 3.07 31.19 45.08
N SER A 65 2.14 31.08 44.13
CA SER A 65 0.70 30.89 44.43
C SER A 65 0.50 29.62 45.27
N HIS A 66 1.09 28.50 44.86
CA HIS A 66 1.00 27.23 45.58
C HIS A 66 1.60 27.33 46.99
N PHE A 67 2.84 27.79 47.14
CA PHE A 67 3.54 27.81 48.43
C PHE A 67 3.06 28.92 49.37
N LEU A 68 2.69 30.10 48.87
CA LEU A 68 2.25 31.20 49.72
C LEU A 68 0.82 30.98 50.24
N LEU A 69 -0.05 30.35 49.44
CA LEU A 69 -1.42 30.05 49.85
C LEU A 69 -1.52 28.73 50.65
N ALA A 70 -0.56 27.81 50.51
CA ALA A 70 -0.49 26.59 51.33
C ALA A 70 0.08 26.82 52.75
N MET A 71 0.63 28.01 53.06
CA MET A 71 1.29 28.30 54.33
C MET A 71 0.40 28.95 55.40
N ASP A 72 -0.83 29.37 55.08
CA ASP A 72 -1.78 29.88 56.07
C ASP A 72 -2.84 28.83 56.42
N ASP A 73 -3.12 28.65 57.72
CA ASP A 73 -4.19 27.79 58.25
C ASP A 73 -5.54 28.17 57.61
N SER A 74 -5.90 27.46 56.54
CA SER A 74 -7.01 27.84 55.66
C SER A 74 -8.32 27.21 56.12
N ASP A 75 -9.38 28.03 56.20
CA ASP A 75 -10.76 27.59 56.45
C ASP A 75 -11.19 26.47 55.49
N ALA A 76 -11.98 25.50 55.98
CA ALA A 76 -12.43 24.33 55.22
C ALA A 76 -13.15 24.64 53.89
N ALA A 77 -13.67 25.86 53.71
CA ALA A 77 -14.37 26.30 52.49
C ALA A 77 -13.44 26.79 51.35
N HIS A 78 -12.14 26.97 51.61
CA HIS A 78 -11.17 27.55 50.65
C HIS A 78 -9.95 26.65 50.42
N SER A 79 -10.09 25.34 50.64
CA SER A 79 -9.03 24.38 50.31
C SER A 79 -8.90 24.22 48.78
N ARG A 80 -7.66 24.11 48.27
CA ARG A 80 -7.38 23.89 46.84
C ARG A 80 -6.78 22.49 46.61
N PRO A 81 -7.58 21.41 46.72
CA PRO A 81 -7.07 20.03 46.71
C PRO A 81 -6.48 19.58 45.36
N TYR A 82 -6.82 20.28 44.26
CA TYR A 82 -6.40 19.92 42.90
C TYR A 82 -5.36 20.89 42.30
N ASP A 83 -4.93 21.92 43.03
CA ASP A 83 -4.04 22.98 42.54
C ASP A 83 -2.69 22.43 42.04
N ASP A 84 -2.10 21.47 42.76
CA ASP A 84 -0.86 20.80 42.36
C ASP A 84 -0.93 20.22 40.94
N VAL A 85 -2.02 19.51 40.64
CA VAL A 85 -2.22 18.86 39.33
C VAL A 85 -2.43 19.92 38.25
N VAL A 86 -3.19 20.98 38.55
CA VAL A 86 -3.44 22.09 37.63
C VAL A 86 -2.16 22.85 37.32
N GLN A 87 -1.42 23.32 38.33
CA GLN A 87 -0.22 24.11 38.12
C GLN A 87 0.86 23.29 37.41
N LEU A 88 1.09 22.04 37.82
CA LEU A 88 2.10 21.18 37.21
C LEU A 88 1.76 20.83 35.75
N SER A 89 0.50 20.54 35.44
CA SER A 89 0.08 20.19 34.08
C SER A 89 0.13 21.39 33.13
N LEU A 90 -0.37 22.56 33.55
CA LEU A 90 -0.35 23.78 32.73
C LEU A 90 1.09 24.28 32.52
N SER A 91 1.93 24.25 33.55
CA SER A 91 3.33 24.68 33.46
C SER A 91 4.22 23.70 32.69
N SER A 92 3.99 22.38 32.80
CA SER A 92 4.77 21.39 32.02
C SER A 92 4.47 21.47 30.52
N VAL A 93 3.20 21.64 30.14
CA VAL A 93 2.80 21.79 28.74
C VAL A 93 3.20 23.15 28.16
N ALA A 94 3.11 24.23 28.95
CA ALA A 94 3.63 25.54 28.57
C ALA A 94 5.17 25.52 28.40
N ALA A 95 5.89 24.82 29.28
CA ALA A 95 7.35 24.65 29.17
C ALA A 95 7.74 23.86 27.92
N LEU A 96 7.07 22.74 27.65
CA LEU A 96 7.26 21.98 26.43
C LEU A 96 7.06 22.87 25.20
N SER A 97 5.99 23.66 25.19
CA SER A 97 5.63 24.55 24.09
C SER A 97 6.63 25.70 23.90
N PHE A 98 7.05 26.35 24.99
CA PHE A 98 8.01 27.44 24.96
C PHE A 98 9.41 26.98 24.53
N VAL A 99 9.90 25.85 25.06
CA VAL A 99 11.20 25.27 24.69
C VAL A 99 11.19 24.86 23.22
N CYS A 100 10.11 24.22 22.77
CA CYS A 100 9.91 23.84 21.38
C CYS A 100 9.99 25.06 20.45
N LEU A 101 9.23 26.11 20.75
CA LEU A 101 9.23 27.36 20.00
C LEU A 101 10.59 28.05 20.02
N SER A 102 11.25 28.12 21.18
CA SER A 102 12.58 28.71 21.35
C SER A 102 13.66 28.00 20.52
N GLN A 103 13.68 26.66 20.57
CA GLN A 103 14.60 25.86 19.78
C GLN A 103 14.39 26.07 18.28
N PHE A 104 13.15 26.21 17.83
CA PHE A 104 12.85 26.43 16.42
C PHE A 104 13.19 27.84 15.94
N VAL A 105 12.84 28.87 16.72
CA VAL A 105 13.17 30.26 16.38
C VAL A 105 14.69 30.44 16.36
N LYS A 106 15.44 29.86 17.31
CA LYS A 106 16.91 29.92 17.35
C LYS A 106 17.58 29.15 16.21
N LYS A 107 17.06 27.98 15.84
CA LYS A 107 17.69 27.11 14.84
C LYS A 107 17.38 27.50 13.40
N TYR A 108 16.17 28.02 13.13
CA TYR A 108 15.70 28.29 11.77
C TYR A 108 15.28 29.74 11.53
N GLY A 109 14.85 30.46 12.55
CA GLY A 109 14.17 31.74 12.41
C GLY A 109 12.70 31.58 11.98
N LEU A 110 11.85 32.53 12.40
CA LEU A 110 10.39 32.43 12.26
C LEU A 110 9.91 32.30 10.81
N ARG A 111 10.57 32.98 9.87
CA ARG A 111 10.20 32.95 8.44
C ARG A 111 10.46 31.59 7.79
N ARG A 112 11.61 30.97 8.12
CA ARG A 112 11.95 29.60 7.66
C ARG A 112 11.13 28.54 8.38
N PHE A 113 10.77 28.79 9.63
CA PHE A 113 9.91 27.91 10.42
C PHE A 113 8.52 27.78 9.77
N LEU A 114 7.93 28.90 9.37
CA LEU A 114 6.65 28.96 8.65
C LEU A 114 6.76 28.69 7.15
N PHE A 115 7.94 28.29 6.65
CA PHE A 115 8.22 28.03 5.23
C PHE A 115 7.94 29.21 4.27
N LEU A 116 7.82 30.44 4.78
CA LEU A 116 7.54 31.64 3.99
C LEU A 116 8.67 32.01 3.03
N ASP A 117 9.91 31.60 3.30
CA ASP A 117 11.05 31.79 2.38
C ASP A 117 10.92 30.97 1.09
N LYS A 118 10.23 29.82 1.15
CA LYS A 118 10.04 28.91 0.01
C LYS A 118 8.68 29.05 -0.65
N LEU A 119 7.77 29.80 -0.03
CA LEU A 119 6.43 30.02 -0.55
C LEU A 119 6.44 30.79 -1.89
N CYS A 120 7.49 31.56 -2.15
CA CYS A 120 7.70 32.25 -3.43
C CYS A 120 7.97 31.30 -4.60
N ASP A 121 8.44 30.08 -4.30
CA ASP A 121 8.73 29.05 -5.31
C ASP A 121 7.49 28.15 -5.57
N GLU A 122 6.39 28.36 -4.85
CA GLU A 122 5.14 27.61 -4.95
C GLU A 122 4.12 28.35 -5.83
N SER A 123 3.05 27.67 -6.20
CA SER A 123 1.96 28.23 -7.03
C SER A 123 1.25 29.43 -6.38
N GLU A 124 0.61 30.26 -7.21
CA GLU A 124 -0.15 31.41 -6.72
C GLU A 124 -1.37 31.02 -5.86
N THR A 125 -1.98 29.87 -6.15
CA THR A 125 -3.09 29.27 -5.39
C THR A 125 -2.65 28.90 -3.98
N VAL A 126 -1.52 28.18 -3.84
CA VAL A 126 -0.95 27.79 -2.54
C VAL A 126 -0.51 29.02 -1.76
N ARG A 127 0.11 30.01 -2.43
CA ARG A 127 0.55 31.25 -1.80
C ARG A 127 -0.63 32.03 -1.23
N ARG A 128 -1.68 32.25 -2.02
CA ARG A 128 -2.88 33.00 -1.60
C ARG A 128 -3.60 32.30 -0.45
N GLY A 129 -3.89 30.99 -0.60
CA GLY A 129 -4.59 30.22 0.43
C GLY A 129 -3.80 30.14 1.74
N TYR A 130 -2.47 30.03 1.68
CA TYR A 130 -1.65 30.02 2.90
C TYR A 130 -1.61 31.38 3.59
N THR A 131 -1.53 32.49 2.85
CA THR A 131 -1.55 33.85 3.41
C THR A 131 -2.89 34.18 4.05
N GLU A 132 -4.00 33.77 3.44
CA GLU A 132 -5.35 33.89 4.01
C GLU A 132 -5.48 33.10 5.31
N GLN A 133 -5.05 31.83 5.31
CA GLN A 133 -5.07 31.00 6.52
C GLN A 133 -4.14 31.52 7.61
N LEU A 134 -2.98 32.10 7.26
CA LEU A 134 -2.06 32.72 8.22
C LEU A 134 -2.73 33.91 8.93
N ASN A 135 -3.48 34.73 8.20
CA ASN A 135 -4.25 35.85 8.77
C ASN A 135 -5.43 35.39 9.64
N SER A 136 -6.12 34.31 9.25
CA SER A 136 -7.24 33.73 10.01
C SER A 136 -6.80 32.92 11.24
N SER A 137 -5.58 32.38 11.23
CA SER A 137 -5.05 31.54 12.31
C SER A 137 -4.99 32.21 13.69
N LEU A 138 -4.78 33.54 13.72
CA LEU A 138 -4.77 34.31 14.97
C LEU A 138 -6.16 34.54 15.55
N LYS A 139 -7.20 34.63 14.71
CA LYS A 139 -8.59 34.74 15.18
C LYS A 139 -9.03 33.46 15.89
N ILE A 140 -8.57 32.31 15.40
CA ILE A 140 -8.86 30.99 16.00
C ILE A 140 -8.29 30.87 17.40
N LEU A 141 -7.11 31.43 17.66
CA LEU A 141 -6.56 31.46 19.01
C LEU A 141 -7.47 32.21 19.99
N PHE A 142 -8.03 33.34 19.55
CA PHE A 142 -8.92 34.16 20.38
C PHE A 142 -10.24 33.43 20.67
N ILE A 143 -10.78 32.71 19.69
CA ILE A 143 -11.99 31.89 19.85
C ILE A 143 -11.81 30.82 20.94
N PHE A 144 -10.63 30.20 21.05
CA PHE A 144 -10.39 29.18 22.09
C PHE A 144 -9.97 29.76 23.44
N VAL A 145 -9.15 30.81 23.45
CA VAL A 145 -8.59 31.36 24.69
C VAL A 145 -9.57 32.28 25.42
N LEU A 146 -10.33 33.11 24.70
CA LEU A 146 -11.18 34.13 25.33
C LEU A 146 -12.29 33.53 26.21
N PRO A 147 -13.06 32.51 25.76
CA PRO A 147 -14.10 31.93 26.61
C PRO A 147 -13.51 31.29 27.87
N CYS A 148 -12.41 30.54 27.72
CA CYS A 148 -11.73 29.91 28.86
C CYS A 148 -11.20 30.96 29.84
N PHE A 149 -10.62 32.06 29.33
CA PHE A 149 -10.13 33.17 30.15
C PHE A 149 -11.25 33.92 30.87
N ALA A 150 -12.41 34.10 30.22
CA ALA A 150 -13.57 34.74 30.85
C ALA A 150 -14.11 33.91 32.01
N VAL A 151 -14.18 32.59 31.84
CA VAL A 151 -14.60 31.68 32.92
C VAL A 151 -13.56 31.63 34.04
N GLU A 152 -12.27 31.60 33.73
CA GLU A 152 -11.19 31.66 34.72
C GLU A 152 -11.20 32.99 35.50
N CYS A 153 -11.44 34.11 34.83
CA CYS A 153 -11.59 35.42 35.48
C CYS A 153 -12.78 35.42 36.44
N ALA A 154 -13.94 34.93 36.00
CA ALA A 154 -15.13 34.84 36.86
C ALA A 154 -14.85 33.97 38.09
N TYR A 155 -14.18 32.83 37.91
CA TYR A 155 -13.81 31.90 38.98
C TYR A 155 -12.84 32.55 39.99
N LYS A 156 -11.72 33.12 39.53
CA LYS A 156 -10.71 33.72 40.42
C LYS A 156 -11.21 35.01 41.08
N ILE A 157 -11.95 35.87 40.37
CA ILE A 157 -12.57 37.06 40.99
C ILE A 157 -13.56 36.63 42.07
N TRP A 158 -14.41 35.63 41.79
CA TRP A 158 -15.32 35.09 42.79
C TRP A 158 -14.56 34.53 44.01
N TRP A 159 -13.51 33.74 43.79
CA TRP A 159 -12.67 33.15 44.84
C TRP A 159 -12.04 34.22 45.76
N TYR A 160 -11.35 35.20 45.18
CA TYR A 160 -10.70 36.29 45.92
C TYR A 160 -11.70 37.27 46.55
N SER A 161 -12.93 37.36 46.02
CA SER A 161 -14.00 38.20 46.60
C SER A 161 -14.80 37.50 47.72
N SER A 162 -14.84 36.16 47.74
CA SER A 162 -15.65 35.37 48.67
C SER A 162 -14.88 34.90 49.91
N GLY A 163 -13.55 34.77 49.82
CA GLY A 163 -12.67 34.33 50.92
C GLY A 163 -11.56 35.34 51.21
N GLY A 164 -11.84 36.32 52.06
CA GLY A 164 -10.87 37.36 52.43
C GLY A 164 -10.03 36.98 53.66
N THR A 165 -8.92 36.27 53.47
CA THR A 165 -7.89 36.09 54.53
C THR A 165 -6.48 36.39 54.02
N ARG A 166 -6.11 37.67 54.18
CA ARG A 166 -4.80 38.25 54.55
C ARG A 166 -3.52 37.62 53.99
N ILE A 167 -3.21 37.88 52.71
CA ILE A 167 -1.81 37.91 52.26
C ILE A 167 -1.17 39.22 52.77
N PRO A 168 -0.21 39.22 53.73
CA PRO A 168 0.22 40.44 54.43
C PRO A 168 1.42 41.13 53.75
N PHE A 169 1.47 41.19 52.41
CA PHE A 169 2.71 41.59 51.71
C PHE A 169 2.81 43.11 51.41
N LEU A 170 1.68 43.82 51.32
CA LEU A 170 1.63 45.23 50.83
C LEU A 170 0.97 46.23 51.79
N GLY A 171 0.70 45.86 53.05
CA GLY A 171 0.10 46.75 54.05
C GLY A 171 -1.40 47.05 53.88
N ASN A 172 -2.00 46.74 52.73
CA ASN A 172 -3.44 46.77 52.48
C ASN A 172 -3.90 45.43 51.86
N VAL A 173 -4.77 44.73 52.57
CA VAL A 173 -5.27 43.38 52.21
C VAL A 173 -5.94 43.37 50.84
N ILE A 174 -6.76 44.37 50.53
CA ILE A 174 -7.48 44.49 49.24
C ILE A 174 -6.48 44.64 48.09
N VAL A 175 -5.43 45.43 48.29
CA VAL A 175 -4.39 45.66 47.28
C VAL A 175 -3.59 44.37 47.05
N SER A 176 -3.26 43.64 48.11
CA SER A 176 -2.53 42.38 48.02
C SER A 176 -3.33 41.30 47.27
N ASP A 177 -4.61 41.13 47.59
CA ASP A 177 -5.49 40.14 46.95
C ASP A 177 -5.77 40.49 45.48
N THR A 178 -5.94 41.78 45.19
CA THR A 178 -6.10 42.27 43.80
C THR A 178 -4.83 42.00 42.98
N VAL A 179 -3.65 42.25 43.54
CA VAL A 179 -2.37 41.99 42.87
C VAL A 179 -2.14 40.49 42.66
N ALA A 180 -2.45 39.66 43.65
CA ALA A 180 -2.33 38.19 43.54
C ALA A 180 -3.28 37.62 42.47
N CYS A 181 -4.53 38.08 42.45
CA CYS A 181 -5.51 37.70 41.43
C CYS A 181 -5.06 38.10 40.01
N ILE A 182 -4.57 39.34 39.83
CA ILE A 182 -4.04 39.79 38.53
C ILE A 182 -2.83 38.96 38.09
N LEU A 183 -1.92 38.61 39.02
CA LEU A 183 -0.75 37.80 38.71
C LEU A 183 -1.11 36.35 38.35
N GLU A 184 -2.03 35.72 39.06
CA GLU A 184 -2.54 34.37 38.75
C GLU A 184 -3.25 34.34 37.39
N LEU A 185 -4.13 35.30 37.11
CA LEU A 185 -4.82 35.41 35.82
C LEU A 185 -3.84 35.67 34.67
N SER A 186 -2.83 36.51 34.90
CA SER A 186 -1.78 36.76 33.90
C SER A 186 -0.92 35.51 33.66
N SER A 187 -0.63 34.74 34.71
CA SER A 187 0.12 33.48 34.62
C SER A 187 -0.67 32.40 33.87
N TRP A 188 -1.96 32.23 34.18
CA TRP A 188 -2.84 31.30 33.49
C TRP A 188 -2.97 31.67 32.02
N LEU A 189 -3.25 32.94 31.72
CA LEU A 189 -3.41 33.43 30.35
C LEU A 189 -2.13 33.19 29.55
N TYR A 190 -0.97 33.53 30.11
CA TYR A 190 0.30 33.32 29.44
C TYR A 190 0.56 31.85 29.11
N ARG A 191 0.38 30.93 30.07
CA ARG A 191 0.62 29.48 29.87
C ARG A 191 -0.32 28.89 28.82
N THR A 192 -1.60 29.24 28.87
CA THR A 192 -2.61 28.78 27.92
C THR A 192 -2.34 29.32 26.51
N VAL A 193 -2.06 30.62 26.36
CA VAL A 193 -1.78 31.24 25.06
C VAL A 193 -0.51 30.66 24.44
N VAL A 194 0.56 30.43 25.21
CA VAL A 194 1.81 29.82 24.70
C VAL A 194 1.58 28.41 24.17
N PHE A 195 0.78 27.60 24.88
CA PHE A 195 0.43 26.25 24.42
C PHE A 195 -0.39 26.28 23.12
N PHE A 196 -1.50 27.02 23.09
CA PHE A 196 -2.34 27.10 21.90
C PHE A 196 -1.63 27.74 20.70
N LEU A 197 -0.72 28.69 20.93
CA LEU A 197 0.11 29.27 19.87
C LEU A 197 0.91 28.19 19.13
N VAL A 198 1.57 27.29 19.85
CA VAL A 198 2.35 26.21 19.22
C VAL A 198 1.43 25.22 18.50
N CYS A 199 0.25 24.92 19.04
CA CYS A 199 -0.75 24.08 18.38
C CYS A 199 -1.26 24.70 17.07
N ILE A 200 -1.49 26.01 17.04
CA ILE A 200 -1.94 26.73 15.84
C ILE A 200 -0.82 26.87 14.81
N LEU A 201 0.41 27.12 15.25
CA LEU A 201 1.58 27.11 14.38
C LEU A 201 1.74 25.76 13.67
N PHE A 202 1.50 24.66 14.40
CA PHE A 202 1.48 23.33 13.81
C PHE A 202 0.33 23.16 12.81
N ARG A 203 -0.90 23.56 13.17
CA ARG A 203 -2.06 23.53 12.27
C ARG A 203 -1.77 24.25 10.95
N LEU A 204 -1.12 25.41 11.02
CA LEU A 204 -0.76 26.24 9.86
C LEU A 204 0.25 25.52 8.95
N ILE A 205 1.30 24.92 9.51
CA ILE A 205 2.28 24.15 8.74
C ILE A 205 1.63 22.92 8.07
N CYS A 206 0.73 22.26 8.78
CA CYS A 206 -0.06 21.14 8.26
C CYS A 206 -0.95 21.56 7.09
N TYR A 207 -1.59 22.73 7.21
CA TYR A 207 -2.43 23.30 6.15
C TYR A 207 -1.65 23.58 4.86
N LEU A 208 -0.43 24.11 4.97
CA LEU A 208 0.44 24.29 3.80
C LEU A 208 0.70 22.97 3.06
N GLN A 209 0.79 21.85 3.76
CA GLN A 209 0.99 20.54 3.11
C GLN A 209 -0.27 20.04 2.42
N ILE A 210 -1.45 20.36 2.96
CA ILE A 210 -2.73 20.05 2.32
C ILE A 210 -2.86 20.81 1.00
N LEU A 211 -2.56 22.12 1.00
CA LEU A 211 -2.56 22.94 -0.22
C LEU A 211 -1.60 22.39 -1.28
N ARG A 212 -0.37 22.01 -0.87
CA ARG A 212 0.59 21.38 -1.81
C ARG A 212 0.11 20.05 -2.38
N LEU A 213 -0.58 19.23 -1.58
CA LEU A 213 -1.14 17.96 -2.04
C LEU A 213 -2.31 18.19 -3.00
N GLN A 214 -3.12 19.23 -2.78
CA GLN A 214 -4.20 19.63 -3.69
C GLN A 214 -3.65 20.15 -5.02
N ASP A 215 -2.62 20.98 -4.99
CA ASP A 215 -1.96 21.47 -6.21
C ASP A 215 -1.26 20.35 -6.98
N PHE A 216 -0.61 19.41 -6.28
CA PHE A 216 -0.04 18.23 -6.92
C PHE A 216 -1.12 17.35 -7.58
N ALA A 217 -2.32 17.30 -7.01
CA ALA A 217 -3.44 16.61 -7.66
C ALA A 217 -3.79 17.24 -9.02
N GLN A 218 -3.66 18.56 -9.15
CA GLN A 218 -3.88 19.28 -10.42
C GLN A 218 -2.80 19.00 -11.47
N VAL A 219 -1.57 18.66 -11.06
CA VAL A 219 -0.47 18.29 -11.99
C VAL A 219 -0.84 17.07 -12.84
N PHE A 220 -1.58 16.11 -12.28
CA PHE A 220 -2.09 14.95 -13.04
C PHE A 220 -3.07 15.32 -14.16
N HIS A 221 -3.67 16.51 -14.11
CA HIS A 221 -4.59 17.01 -15.13
C HIS A 221 -3.90 17.84 -16.22
N VAL A 222 -2.72 18.40 -15.96
CA VAL A 222 -2.06 19.39 -16.84
C VAL A 222 -0.77 18.84 -17.49
N ASP A 223 0.05 18.09 -16.74
CA ASP A 223 1.35 17.61 -17.21
C ASP A 223 1.34 16.11 -17.49
N SER A 224 1.64 15.72 -18.73
CA SER A 224 1.65 14.32 -19.19
C SER A 224 3.04 13.68 -19.16
N ASP A 225 4.06 14.37 -18.61
CA ASP A 225 5.42 13.86 -18.52
C ASP A 225 5.66 13.16 -17.17
N VAL A 226 5.97 11.86 -17.22
CA VAL A 226 6.20 11.01 -16.04
C VAL A 226 7.38 11.54 -15.21
N GLU A 227 8.38 12.17 -15.84
CA GLU A 227 9.55 12.70 -15.16
C GLU A 227 9.20 13.93 -14.29
N SER A 228 8.31 14.81 -14.75
CA SER A 228 7.88 15.98 -13.97
C SER A 228 7.03 15.56 -12.76
N VAL A 229 6.09 14.63 -12.96
CA VAL A 229 5.24 14.07 -11.88
C VAL A 229 6.10 13.39 -10.81
N LEU A 230 7.10 12.60 -11.21
CA LEU A 230 7.99 11.91 -10.27
C LEU A 230 8.87 12.91 -9.50
N ARG A 231 9.38 13.94 -10.16
CA ARG A 231 10.19 14.99 -9.53
C ARG A 231 9.39 15.77 -8.49
N GLU A 232 8.13 16.08 -8.79
CA GLU A 232 7.23 16.78 -7.86
C GLU A 232 6.80 15.90 -6.69
N HIS A 233 6.51 14.61 -6.95
CA HIS A 233 6.24 13.62 -5.91
C HIS A 233 7.41 13.49 -4.92
N LEU A 234 8.64 13.38 -5.43
CA LEU A 234 9.85 13.30 -4.60
C LEU A 234 10.08 14.58 -3.79
N ARG A 235 9.76 15.76 -4.37
CA ARG A 235 9.81 17.05 -3.68
C ARG A 235 8.86 17.07 -2.48
N ILE A 236 7.59 16.71 -2.69
CA ILE A 236 6.56 16.67 -1.64
C ILE A 236 6.93 15.67 -0.54
N ARG A 237 7.37 14.46 -0.91
CA ARG A 237 7.81 13.43 0.05
C ARG A 237 8.98 13.91 0.92
N ARG A 238 9.94 14.64 0.33
CA ARG A 238 11.06 15.24 1.06
C ARG A 238 10.57 16.31 2.04
N HIS A 239 9.64 17.16 1.65
CA HIS A 239 9.08 18.20 2.53
C HIS A 239 8.28 17.60 3.70
N LEU A 240 7.42 16.62 3.44
CA LEU A 240 6.67 15.90 4.48
C LEU A 240 7.61 15.20 5.47
N ARG A 241 8.70 14.57 4.99
CA ARG A 241 9.69 13.93 5.87
C ARG A 241 10.42 14.93 6.78
N ILE A 242 10.80 16.08 6.23
CA ILE A 242 11.48 17.14 6.99
C ILE A 242 10.55 17.72 8.06
N ILE A 243 9.28 17.96 7.72
CA ILE A 243 8.27 18.49 8.65
C ILE A 243 7.95 17.45 9.72
N SER A 244 7.62 16.22 9.33
CA SER A 244 7.32 15.11 10.27
C SER A 244 8.44 14.88 11.28
N HIS A 245 9.71 14.85 10.84
CA HIS A 245 10.85 14.66 11.74
C HIS A 245 11.03 15.82 12.74
N ARG A 246 10.69 17.05 12.36
CA ARG A 246 10.82 18.22 13.25
C ARG A 246 9.80 18.21 14.39
N TYR A 247 8.61 17.64 14.18
CA TYR A 247 7.47 17.82 15.09
C TYR A 247 7.00 16.55 15.79
N ARG A 248 7.43 15.36 15.34
CA ARG A 248 7.05 14.08 15.95
C ARG A 248 7.38 14.01 17.44
N SER A 249 8.51 14.58 17.87
CA SER A 249 8.88 14.64 19.28
C SER A 249 7.90 15.49 20.10
N PHE A 250 7.52 16.67 19.59
CA PHE A 250 6.59 17.56 20.30
C PHE A 250 5.20 16.92 20.47
N ILE A 251 4.65 16.32 19.40
CA ILE A 251 3.33 15.66 19.45
C ILE A 251 3.34 14.49 20.45
N LEU A 252 4.40 13.69 20.46
CA LEU A 252 4.52 12.56 21.39
C LEU A 252 4.61 13.01 22.85
N TRP A 253 5.42 14.04 23.14
CA TRP A 253 5.52 14.58 24.51
C TRP A 253 4.24 15.29 24.94
N ALA A 254 3.58 16.04 24.06
CA ALA A 254 2.30 16.68 24.34
C ALA A 254 1.21 15.64 24.63
N LEU A 255 1.12 14.59 23.81
CA LEU A 255 0.19 13.46 24.04
C LEU A 255 0.47 12.79 25.39
N MET A 256 1.74 12.53 25.72
CA MET A 256 2.14 11.91 26.98
C MET A 256 1.77 12.78 28.20
N LEU A 257 2.13 14.07 28.17
CA LEU A 257 1.87 15.00 29.28
C LEU A 257 0.37 15.25 29.50
N VAL A 258 -0.40 15.46 28.41
CA VAL A 258 -1.85 15.65 28.51
C VAL A 258 -2.53 14.37 29.00
N THR A 259 -2.13 13.19 28.50
CA THR A 259 -2.72 11.92 28.97
C THR A 259 -2.39 11.64 30.43
N ALA A 260 -1.14 11.90 30.85
CA ALA A 260 -0.73 11.77 32.24
C ALA A 260 -1.49 12.75 33.14
N SER A 261 -1.72 13.99 32.70
CA SER A 261 -2.50 14.96 33.46
C SER A 261 -3.97 14.56 33.55
N GLN A 262 -4.60 14.09 32.46
CA GLN A 262 -5.99 13.60 32.48
C GLN A 262 -6.14 12.38 33.41
N PHE A 263 -5.15 11.48 33.39
CA PHE A 263 -5.14 10.32 34.29
C PHE A 263 -4.97 10.73 35.76
N ALA A 264 -4.10 11.70 36.05
CA ALA A 264 -3.95 12.26 37.39
C ALA A 264 -5.23 12.96 37.87
N SER A 265 -5.87 13.76 37.01
CA SER A 265 -7.17 14.38 37.28
C SER A 265 -8.22 13.32 37.60
N LEU A 266 -8.31 12.25 36.81
CA LEU A 266 -9.26 11.14 37.04
C LEU A 266 -8.98 10.42 38.36
N LEU A 267 -7.72 10.15 38.69
CA LEU A 267 -7.36 9.49 39.95
C LEU A 267 -7.66 10.35 41.18
N MET A 268 -7.50 11.67 41.09
CA MET A 268 -7.80 12.57 42.21
C MET A 268 -9.31 12.75 42.40
N THR A 269 -10.10 12.82 41.32
CA THR A 269 -11.56 12.98 41.40
C THR A 269 -12.32 11.70 41.77
N THR A 270 -11.71 10.52 41.59
CA THR A 270 -12.34 9.21 41.90
C THR A 270 -12.01 8.65 43.28
N ARG A 271 -11.21 9.36 44.10
CA ARG A 271 -10.91 8.94 45.48
C ARG A 271 -12.17 9.00 46.34
N SER A 272 -12.30 8.07 47.29
CA SER A 272 -13.47 7.96 48.19
C SER A 272 -13.66 9.15 49.14
N THR A 273 -12.69 10.05 49.21
CA THR A 273 -12.68 11.28 50.02
C THR A 273 -12.71 12.54 49.13
N ALA A 274 -13.04 12.40 47.84
CA ALA A 274 -13.05 13.53 46.91
C ALA A 274 -14.37 14.30 47.03
N ASP A 275 -14.29 15.53 47.53
CA ASP A 275 -15.38 16.49 47.45
C ASP A 275 -15.37 17.11 46.04
N LEU A 276 -16.45 16.90 45.30
CA LEU A 276 -16.63 17.31 43.91
C LEU A 276 -17.65 18.44 43.84
N HIS A 277 -17.28 19.57 44.42
CA HIS A 277 -18.04 20.79 44.25
C HIS A 277 -17.43 21.67 43.17
N ILE A 278 -18.28 22.40 42.44
CA ILE A 278 -17.86 23.30 41.35
C ILE A 278 -16.81 24.33 41.82
N TYR A 279 -16.86 24.72 43.10
CA TYR A 279 -15.90 25.66 43.68
C TYR A 279 -14.49 25.07 43.88
N GLU A 280 -14.37 23.76 44.13
CA GLU A 280 -13.09 23.06 44.31
C GLU A 280 -12.54 22.50 42.99
N SER A 281 -13.41 21.96 42.13
CA SER A 281 -13.00 21.26 40.90
C SER A 281 -13.03 22.12 39.64
N GLY A 282 -13.51 23.36 39.70
CA GLY A 282 -13.66 24.26 38.56
C GLY A 282 -12.35 24.54 37.81
N GLU A 283 -11.27 24.83 38.54
CA GLU A 283 -9.93 25.09 37.98
C GLU A 283 -9.36 23.83 37.28
N LEU A 284 -9.62 22.65 37.85
CA LEU A 284 -9.22 21.36 37.28
C LEU A 284 -9.96 21.06 35.96
N ALA A 285 -11.26 21.37 35.91
CA ALA A 285 -12.07 21.20 34.71
C ALA A 285 -11.62 22.15 33.58
N LEU A 286 -11.39 23.42 33.88
CA LEU A 286 -10.89 24.41 32.90
C LEU A 286 -9.51 24.04 32.36
N CYS A 287 -8.62 23.56 33.22
CA CYS A 287 -7.31 23.03 32.83
C CYS A 287 -7.46 21.84 31.87
N SER A 288 -8.31 20.86 32.22
CA SER A 288 -8.53 19.65 31.43
C SER A 288 -9.11 19.95 30.05
N VAL A 289 -10.11 20.83 29.97
CA VAL A 289 -10.72 21.29 28.70
C VAL A 289 -9.68 21.98 27.82
N SER A 290 -8.88 22.88 28.39
CA SER A 290 -7.85 23.62 27.65
C SER A 290 -6.77 22.70 27.08
N LEU A 291 -6.30 21.72 27.86
CA LEU A 291 -5.30 20.74 27.44
C LEU A 291 -5.82 19.80 26.35
N LEU A 292 -7.04 19.28 26.52
CA LEU A 292 -7.68 18.40 25.54
C LEU A 292 -7.99 19.13 24.23
N ALA A 293 -8.48 20.36 24.28
CA ALA A 293 -8.74 21.18 23.09
C ALA A 293 -7.45 21.40 22.27
N GLY A 294 -6.33 21.74 22.93
CA GLY A 294 -5.04 21.86 22.25
C GLY A 294 -4.55 20.54 21.63
N LEU A 295 -4.72 19.41 22.33
CA LEU A 295 -4.36 18.09 21.81
C LEU A 295 -5.22 17.68 20.60
N MET A 296 -6.52 17.96 20.64
CA MET A 296 -7.45 17.68 19.54
C MET A 296 -7.10 18.47 18.27
N ILE A 297 -6.67 19.74 18.40
CA ILE A 297 -6.17 20.54 17.27
C ILE A 297 -4.95 19.86 16.61
N LEU A 298 -4.02 19.33 17.42
CA LEU A 298 -2.83 18.62 16.93
C LEU A 298 -3.19 17.30 16.23
N LEU A 299 -4.10 16.50 16.80
CA LEU A 299 -4.49 15.21 16.23
C LEU A 299 -5.34 15.37 14.96
N ARG A 300 -6.33 16.26 14.96
CA ARG A 300 -7.20 16.52 13.79
C ARG A 300 -6.40 16.98 12.57
N SER A 301 -5.40 17.85 12.78
CA SER A 301 -4.53 18.32 11.70
C SER A 301 -3.63 17.22 11.12
N ALA A 302 -3.11 16.30 11.96
CA ALA A 302 -2.35 15.14 11.50
C ALA A 302 -3.20 14.14 10.71
N THR A 303 -4.44 13.89 11.16
CA THR A 303 -5.38 12.98 10.46
C THR A 303 -5.78 13.51 9.08
N ARG A 304 -6.07 14.83 8.94
CA ARG A 304 -6.43 15.43 7.64
C ARG A 304 -5.34 15.25 6.58
N ILE A 305 -4.06 15.39 6.94
CA ILE A 305 -2.94 15.15 5.99
C ILE A 305 -2.95 13.70 5.50
N THR A 306 -3.16 12.74 6.41
CA THR A 306 -3.16 11.32 6.07
C THR A 306 -4.27 11.00 5.08
N HIS A 307 -5.48 11.54 5.31
CA HIS A 307 -6.61 11.38 4.41
C HIS A 307 -6.35 11.97 3.02
N LYS A 308 -5.81 13.21 2.95
CA LYS A 308 -5.48 13.86 1.66
C LYS A 308 -4.32 13.17 0.92
N ALA A 309 -3.36 12.59 1.64
CA ALA A 309 -2.30 11.80 1.00
C ALA A 309 -2.85 10.51 0.38
N GLN A 310 -3.82 9.85 1.04
CA GLN A 310 -4.52 8.68 0.50
C GLN A 310 -5.35 9.03 -0.74
N SER A 311 -6.05 10.17 -0.74
CA SER A 311 -6.84 10.61 -1.92
C SER A 311 -5.96 10.90 -3.14
N VAL A 312 -4.80 11.54 -2.94
CA VAL A 312 -3.81 11.76 -4.02
C VAL A 312 -3.23 10.45 -4.52
N THR A 313 -2.97 9.48 -3.64
CA THR A 313 -2.47 8.15 -4.04
C THR A 313 -3.50 7.41 -4.91
N CYS A 314 -4.78 7.54 -4.56
CA CYS A 314 -5.89 7.02 -5.37
C CYS A 314 -5.96 7.71 -6.75
N LEU A 315 -5.80 9.05 -6.80
CA LEU A 315 -5.78 9.80 -8.05
C LEU A 315 -4.58 9.42 -8.93
N ALA A 316 -3.39 9.28 -8.36
CA ALA A 316 -2.20 8.85 -9.08
C ALA A 316 -2.34 7.43 -9.64
N ALA A 317 -2.97 6.52 -8.89
CA ALA A 317 -3.29 5.18 -9.38
C ALA A 317 -4.29 5.21 -10.54
N LYS A 318 -5.34 6.06 -10.45
CA LYS A 318 -6.29 6.27 -11.55
C LYS A 318 -5.61 6.85 -12.79
N TRP A 319 -4.78 7.89 -12.63
CA TRP A 319 -4.02 8.47 -13.72
C TRP A 319 -3.08 7.46 -14.36
N HIS A 320 -2.37 6.66 -13.56
CA HIS A 320 -1.48 5.62 -14.08
C HIS A 320 -2.25 4.57 -14.87
N VAL A 321 -3.42 4.15 -14.39
CA VAL A 321 -4.32 3.25 -15.12
C VAL A 321 -4.75 3.89 -16.45
N CYS A 322 -5.21 5.14 -16.46
CA CYS A 322 -5.58 5.84 -17.69
C CYS A 322 -4.40 6.02 -18.67
N ALA A 323 -3.23 6.43 -18.19
CA ALA A 323 -2.02 6.60 -19.03
C ALA A 323 -1.50 5.27 -19.60
N THR A 324 -1.74 4.15 -18.91
CA THR A 324 -1.39 2.81 -19.39
C THR A 324 -2.45 2.25 -20.35
N ILE A 325 -3.72 2.64 -20.20
CA ILE A 325 -4.83 2.23 -21.07
C ILE A 325 -4.83 3.04 -22.39
N ASP A 326 -4.61 4.36 -22.33
CA ASP A 326 -4.60 5.23 -23.52
C ASP A 326 -3.41 4.98 -24.46
N SER A 327 -2.40 4.21 -24.05
CA SER A 327 -1.36 3.74 -24.98
C SER A 327 -1.87 2.65 -25.94
N PHE A 328 -3.05 2.07 -25.69
CA PHE A 328 -3.63 0.99 -26.48
C PHE A 328 -4.87 1.40 -27.29
N ASP A 329 -5.49 2.55 -27.02
CA ASP A 329 -6.69 3.05 -27.72
C ASP A 329 -6.42 3.64 -29.13
N SER A 330 -5.28 3.30 -29.74
CA SER A 330 -4.91 3.78 -31.09
C SER A 330 -5.54 3.00 -32.25
N THR A 331 -6.54 2.16 -31.99
CA THR A 331 -7.26 1.41 -33.03
C THR A 331 -8.73 1.33 -32.70
N GLU A 332 -9.56 1.85 -33.60
CA GLU A 332 -11.03 1.73 -33.67
C GLU A 332 -11.84 2.85 -33.00
N ALA A 333 -11.97 3.97 -33.73
CA ALA A 333 -13.14 4.83 -33.63
C ALA A 333 -14.00 4.63 -34.88
N ASP A 334 -15.14 3.95 -34.75
CA ASP A 334 -16.28 4.03 -35.68
C ASP A 334 -17.60 3.51 -35.03
N THR A 335 -18.26 4.36 -34.22
CA THR A 335 -19.74 4.53 -34.02
C THR A 335 -20.68 3.35 -33.59
N PRO A 336 -21.95 3.56 -33.15
CA PRO A 336 -22.65 4.76 -32.68
C PRO A 336 -23.27 4.66 -31.26
N ILE A 337 -23.67 5.82 -30.74
CA ILE A 337 -24.33 6.07 -29.45
C ILE A 337 -25.72 5.40 -29.38
N THR A 338 -25.99 4.62 -28.34
CA THR A 338 -27.36 4.32 -27.90
C THR A 338 -27.53 4.67 -26.41
N ARG A 339 -28.40 5.65 -26.15
CA ARG A 339 -28.87 6.02 -24.81
C ARG A 339 -29.74 4.89 -24.26
N ALA A 340 -29.31 4.26 -23.16
CA ALA A 340 -30.17 3.41 -22.35
C ALA A 340 -29.98 3.75 -20.87
N THR A 341 -31.05 4.31 -20.30
CA THR A 341 -31.30 4.55 -18.89
C THR A 341 -31.21 3.26 -18.08
N CYS A 342 -30.46 3.27 -16.98
CA CYS A 342 -30.62 2.31 -15.88
C CYS A 342 -30.54 3.07 -14.55
N ASP A 343 -31.71 3.48 -14.08
CA ASP A 343 -31.96 3.85 -12.70
C ASP A 343 -32.03 2.61 -11.81
N HIS A 344 -31.49 2.77 -10.58
CA HIS A 344 -31.58 1.87 -9.41
C HIS A 344 -30.76 0.54 -9.51
N ILE A 345 -29.94 0.12 -8.54
CA ILE A 345 -30.16 -0.02 -7.10
C ILE A 345 -28.80 0.04 -6.36
N PHE A 346 -28.63 0.98 -5.43
CA PHE A 346 -27.68 0.91 -4.31
C PHE A 346 -28.45 1.32 -3.04
N PRO A 347 -28.52 0.51 -1.97
CA PRO A 347 -28.97 0.99 -0.68
C PRO A 347 -27.80 1.69 0.01
N VAL A 348 -27.99 3.00 0.22
CA VAL A 348 -27.22 3.84 1.12
C VAL A 348 -27.43 3.32 2.55
N CYS A 349 -26.36 2.88 3.22
CA CYS A 349 -26.40 2.72 4.67
C CYS A 349 -26.26 4.12 5.29
N SER A 350 -27.40 4.72 5.58
CA SER A 350 -27.55 5.86 6.47
C SER A 350 -27.80 5.30 7.88
N GLU A 351 -26.86 5.50 8.79
CA GLU A 351 -27.15 5.47 10.23
C GLU A 351 -26.86 6.86 10.78
N GLY A 352 -27.93 7.54 11.17
CA GLY A 352 -27.87 8.83 11.85
C GLY A 352 -27.74 8.64 13.35
N SER A 353 -26.96 9.52 13.98
CA SER A 353 -27.17 9.91 15.38
C SER A 353 -26.92 11.42 15.52
N SER A 354 -28.05 12.11 15.67
CA SER A 354 -28.32 13.47 16.16
C SER A 354 -27.19 14.32 16.78
N ASP A 355 -27.04 15.51 16.19
CA ASP A 355 -26.92 16.87 16.74
C ASP A 355 -26.26 17.12 18.11
N ALA A 356 -25.14 17.86 18.05
CA ALA A 356 -24.90 19.02 18.90
C ALA A 356 -23.91 19.97 18.17
N ASP A 357 -24.35 21.21 17.97
CA ASP A 357 -23.69 22.32 17.27
C ASP A 357 -22.28 22.64 17.80
N ASP A 358 -21.34 23.02 16.91
CA ASP A 358 -20.83 24.41 16.79
C ASP A 358 -19.53 24.55 15.95
N VAL A 359 -19.62 25.45 14.97
CA VAL A 359 -18.59 26.21 14.22
C VAL A 359 -17.35 25.47 13.68
N GLY A 360 -17.41 25.17 12.37
CA GLY A 360 -16.22 24.89 11.56
C GLY A 360 -16.46 24.38 10.14
N ASP A 361 -17.60 24.68 9.53
CA ASP A 361 -17.97 24.25 8.17
C ASP A 361 -17.59 25.32 7.13
N GLU A 362 -16.35 25.28 6.62
CA GLU A 362 -16.01 25.96 5.34
C GLU A 362 -14.91 25.25 4.51
N GLU A 363 -14.52 23.99 4.74
CA GLU A 363 -13.40 23.38 3.96
C GLU A 363 -13.55 21.90 3.57
N ASP A 364 -14.76 21.44 3.21
CA ASP A 364 -15.00 20.11 2.61
C ASP A 364 -15.34 20.21 1.11
N GLU A 365 -14.66 21.10 0.39
CA GLU A 365 -14.81 21.29 -1.05
C GLU A 365 -14.13 20.21 -1.93
N LEU A 366 -13.76 19.06 -1.35
CA LEU A 366 -13.14 17.96 -2.10
C LEU A 366 -14.02 16.71 -2.21
N ASP A 367 -15.14 16.66 -1.49
CA ASP A 367 -16.14 15.59 -1.67
C ASP A 367 -17.18 15.93 -2.76
N ASN A 368 -17.23 17.19 -3.21
CA ASN A 368 -18.09 17.64 -4.29
C ASN A 368 -17.30 18.38 -5.38
N THR A 369 -16.39 17.71 -6.08
CA THR A 369 -15.90 18.21 -7.37
C THR A 369 -16.74 17.61 -8.48
N LYS A 370 -17.68 18.42 -9.00
CA LYS A 370 -18.25 18.24 -10.34
C LYS A 370 -17.11 17.93 -11.30
N PHE A 371 -17.22 16.76 -11.93
CA PHE A 371 -16.39 16.29 -13.01
C PHE A 371 -16.22 17.37 -14.09
N VAL A 372 -14.99 17.86 -14.29
CA VAL A 372 -14.59 18.35 -15.62
C VAL A 372 -14.08 17.14 -16.38
N HIS A 373 -14.79 16.79 -17.45
CA HIS A 373 -14.53 15.62 -18.28
C HIS A 373 -13.11 15.66 -18.86
N ALA A 374 -12.29 14.65 -18.57
CA ALA A 374 -10.92 14.48 -19.09
C ALA A 374 -10.84 14.34 -20.64
N TYR A 375 -11.98 14.33 -21.34
CA TYR A 375 -12.09 14.12 -22.79
C TYR A 375 -11.60 15.31 -23.64
N ALA A 376 -11.72 16.55 -23.14
CA ALA A 376 -11.40 17.74 -23.93
C ALA A 376 -9.89 18.02 -24.01
N TYR A 377 -9.14 17.77 -22.92
CA TYR A 377 -7.70 18.04 -22.85
C TYR A 377 -6.83 16.92 -23.44
N SER A 378 -7.29 15.66 -23.42
CA SER A 378 -6.60 14.50 -24.00
C SER A 378 -6.57 14.55 -25.54
N THR A 379 -7.67 14.99 -26.17
CA THR A 379 -7.79 15.10 -27.64
C THR A 379 -6.83 16.14 -28.23
N ILE A 380 -6.66 17.27 -27.54
CA ILE A 380 -5.78 18.37 -27.94
C ILE A 380 -4.29 18.01 -27.80
N SER A 381 -3.93 17.29 -26.74
CA SER A 381 -2.57 16.81 -26.52
C SER A 381 -2.18 15.67 -27.48
N PHE A 382 -3.15 14.89 -27.97
CA PHE A 382 -2.98 13.92 -29.05
C PHE A 382 -2.72 14.59 -30.42
N GLN A 383 -3.52 15.60 -30.80
CA GLN A 383 -3.34 16.35 -32.07
C GLN A 383 -1.98 17.09 -32.11
N LYS A 384 -1.51 17.59 -30.96
CA LYS A 384 -0.18 18.19 -30.78
C LYS A 384 0.96 17.22 -31.09
N ARG A 385 0.89 15.97 -30.61
CA ARG A 385 1.96 14.96 -30.80
C ARG A 385 2.08 14.50 -32.25
N GLN A 386 1.02 14.64 -33.05
CA GLN A 386 1.06 14.32 -34.48
C GLN A 386 1.50 15.50 -35.36
N ALA A 387 1.20 16.74 -34.95
CA ALA A 387 1.50 17.93 -35.73
C ALA A 387 2.95 18.45 -35.54
N LEU A 388 3.58 18.22 -34.38
CA LEU A 388 4.89 18.78 -34.06
C LEU A 388 6.02 17.77 -34.34
N ASP A 389 7.05 18.20 -35.08
CA ASP A 389 8.35 17.53 -35.03
C ASP A 389 9.01 17.80 -33.66
N GLY A 390 10.04 17.03 -33.31
CA GLY A 390 10.60 16.89 -31.96
C GLY A 390 11.13 18.16 -31.26
N ASP A 391 10.99 19.34 -31.86
CA ASP A 391 11.33 20.66 -31.30
C ASP A 391 10.11 21.46 -30.78
N GLY A 392 8.89 20.96 -30.99
CA GLY A 392 7.67 21.52 -30.38
C GLY A 392 7.11 22.77 -31.06
N ARG A 393 7.48 23.06 -32.33
CA ARG A 393 6.96 24.20 -33.12
C ARG A 393 6.34 23.75 -34.44
N LEU A 394 5.24 24.40 -34.87
CA LEU A 394 4.58 24.10 -36.15
C LEU A 394 4.90 25.19 -37.19
N ILE A 395 5.70 24.86 -38.21
CA ILE A 395 6.14 25.83 -39.23
C ILE A 395 4.99 26.12 -40.21
N GLY A 396 4.86 27.36 -40.69
CA GLY A 396 3.69 27.79 -41.46
C GLY A 396 3.34 26.99 -42.72
N LYS A 397 4.32 26.38 -43.40
CA LYS A 397 4.05 25.49 -44.55
C LYS A 397 3.33 24.20 -44.13
N ASP A 398 3.77 23.60 -43.03
CA ASP A 398 3.19 22.37 -42.49
C ASP A 398 1.87 22.65 -41.79
N ALA A 399 1.78 23.79 -41.09
CA ALA A 399 0.54 24.24 -40.49
C ALA A 399 -0.57 24.48 -41.51
N THR A 400 -0.25 25.02 -42.69
CA THR A 400 -1.24 25.24 -43.75
C THR A 400 -1.76 23.91 -44.28
N SER A 401 -0.87 22.91 -44.47
CA SER A 401 -1.28 21.56 -44.89
C SER A 401 -2.08 20.83 -43.80
N PHE A 402 -1.75 21.06 -42.53
CA PHE A 402 -2.44 20.47 -41.39
C PHE A 402 -3.81 21.10 -41.19
N LEU A 403 -3.91 22.43 -41.10
CA LEU A 403 -5.16 23.15 -40.93
C LEU A 403 -6.12 22.95 -42.11
N ALA A 404 -5.60 22.75 -43.32
CA ALA A 404 -6.44 22.42 -44.49
C ALA A 404 -7.22 21.11 -44.34
N MET A 405 -6.82 20.21 -43.43
CA MET A 405 -7.56 18.97 -43.12
C MET A 405 -8.85 19.22 -42.33
N SER A 406 -9.07 20.44 -41.84
CA SER A 406 -10.31 20.81 -41.15
C SER A 406 -11.49 21.07 -42.10
N ASN A 407 -11.29 20.91 -43.42
CA ASN A 407 -12.29 21.18 -44.48
C ASN A 407 -12.91 22.59 -44.46
N LEU A 408 -12.27 23.56 -43.80
CA LEU A 408 -12.73 24.95 -43.83
C LEU A 408 -12.35 25.63 -45.16
N PRO A 409 -13.15 26.60 -45.64
CA PRO A 409 -12.80 27.43 -46.79
C PRO A 409 -11.42 28.07 -46.64
N ARG A 410 -10.67 28.19 -47.73
CA ARG A 410 -9.31 28.76 -47.71
C ARG A 410 -9.24 30.19 -47.17
N GLU A 411 -10.32 30.95 -47.28
CA GLU A 411 -10.40 32.31 -46.73
C GLU A 411 -10.49 32.29 -45.19
N ASP A 412 -11.28 31.39 -44.61
CA ASP A 412 -11.38 31.23 -43.15
C ASP A 412 -10.08 30.69 -42.55
N LEU A 413 -9.41 29.74 -43.23
CA LEU A 413 -8.12 29.21 -42.78
C LEU A 413 -7.02 30.27 -42.76
N LYS A 414 -6.99 31.18 -43.75
CA LYS A 414 -6.07 32.33 -43.73
C LYS A 414 -6.36 33.23 -42.54
N GLN A 415 -7.63 33.42 -42.20
CA GLN A 415 -8.04 34.24 -41.07
C GLN A 415 -7.67 33.60 -39.72
N VAL A 416 -7.91 32.29 -39.56
CA VAL A 416 -7.45 31.49 -38.40
C VAL A 416 -5.94 31.60 -38.23
N TRP A 417 -5.18 31.43 -39.31
CA TRP A 417 -3.71 31.56 -39.27
C TRP A 417 -3.26 32.98 -38.89
N ALA A 418 -3.88 34.01 -39.47
CA ALA A 418 -3.52 35.40 -39.19
C ALA A 418 -3.80 35.80 -37.73
N ILE A 419 -4.84 35.22 -37.10
CA ILE A 419 -5.17 35.45 -35.70
C ILE A 419 -4.24 34.64 -34.77
N ALA A 420 -3.96 33.38 -35.12
CA ALA A 420 -3.08 32.51 -34.34
C ALA A 420 -1.61 32.97 -34.36
N ASP A 421 -1.07 33.35 -35.53
CA ASP A 421 0.27 33.93 -35.69
C ASP A 421 0.23 35.48 -35.60
N SER A 422 -0.42 36.00 -34.56
CA SER A 422 -0.55 37.44 -34.30
C SER A 422 0.81 38.18 -34.23
N LYS A 423 1.87 37.45 -33.87
CA LYS A 423 3.25 37.97 -33.78
C LYS A 423 4.04 37.89 -35.09
N ARG A 424 3.45 37.35 -36.17
CA ARG A 424 4.05 37.16 -37.51
C ARG A 424 5.40 36.44 -37.48
N GLN A 425 5.52 35.42 -36.64
CA GLN A 425 6.77 34.68 -36.44
C GLN A 425 6.98 33.58 -37.49
N GLY A 426 5.94 33.24 -38.27
CA GLY A 426 6.00 32.22 -39.32
C GLY A 426 5.94 30.78 -38.79
N TYR A 427 5.73 30.60 -37.50
CA TYR A 427 5.50 29.31 -36.84
C TYR A 427 4.56 29.47 -35.64
N LEU A 428 3.80 28.42 -35.29
CA LEU A 428 2.93 28.41 -34.11
C LEU A 428 3.59 27.65 -32.95
N GLY A 429 3.61 28.27 -31.78
CA GLY A 429 3.93 27.64 -30.50
C GLY A 429 2.70 26.96 -29.88
N PHE A 430 2.84 26.41 -28.67
CA PHE A 430 1.74 25.65 -28.04
C PHE A 430 0.49 26.50 -27.81
N LYS A 431 0.62 27.70 -27.24
CA LYS A 431 -0.53 28.55 -26.95
C LYS A 431 -1.20 29.02 -28.23
N GLU A 432 -0.40 29.43 -29.21
CA GLU A 432 -0.88 29.88 -30.52
C GLU A 432 -1.55 28.74 -31.32
N PHE A 433 -1.09 27.50 -31.18
CA PHE A 433 -1.71 26.31 -31.77
C PHE A 433 -3.07 25.99 -31.13
N ILE A 434 -3.20 26.10 -29.80
CA ILE A 434 -4.49 25.93 -29.11
C ILE A 434 -5.50 26.96 -29.62
N THR A 435 -5.08 28.22 -29.72
CA THR A 435 -5.92 29.29 -30.27
C THR A 435 -6.36 28.96 -31.70
N ALA A 436 -5.45 28.46 -32.55
CA ALA A 436 -5.81 28.00 -33.90
C ALA A 436 -6.87 26.88 -33.88
N MET A 437 -6.71 25.85 -33.05
CA MET A 437 -7.66 24.73 -32.95
C MET A 437 -9.04 25.15 -32.41
N GLN A 438 -9.08 26.07 -31.46
CA GLN A 438 -10.31 26.63 -30.93
C GLN A 438 -11.05 27.46 -31.99
N LEU A 439 -10.33 28.27 -32.76
CA LEU A 439 -10.90 29.05 -33.87
C LEU A 439 -11.43 28.15 -35.00
N VAL A 440 -10.74 27.04 -35.29
CA VAL A 440 -11.23 26.02 -36.24
C VAL A 440 -12.54 25.39 -35.74
N SER A 441 -12.61 25.06 -34.45
CA SER A 441 -13.82 24.47 -33.85
C SER A 441 -15.00 25.43 -33.90
N LEU A 442 -14.76 26.72 -33.63
CA LEU A 442 -15.77 27.78 -33.76
C LEU A 442 -16.26 27.96 -35.22
N ALA A 443 -15.33 27.94 -36.17
CA ALA A 443 -15.65 28.05 -37.59
C ALA A 443 -16.45 26.84 -38.10
N GLN A 444 -16.09 25.63 -37.67
CA GLN A 444 -16.82 24.40 -37.99
C GLN A 444 -18.21 24.37 -37.34
N ALA A 445 -18.39 25.02 -36.19
CA ALA A 445 -19.70 25.21 -35.56
C ALA A 445 -20.56 26.30 -36.24
N GLY A 446 -20.06 26.96 -37.30
CA GLY A 446 -20.80 27.93 -38.10
C GLY A 446 -20.73 29.38 -37.61
N HIS A 447 -19.83 29.69 -36.67
CA HIS A 447 -19.60 31.06 -36.19
C HIS A 447 -18.54 31.79 -37.06
N ALA A 448 -18.73 33.10 -37.27
CA ALA A 448 -17.78 33.92 -38.02
C ALA A 448 -16.47 34.09 -37.24
N VAL A 449 -15.32 33.88 -37.90
CA VAL A 449 -13.99 33.99 -37.31
C VAL A 449 -13.61 35.48 -37.17
N THR A 450 -14.04 36.14 -36.09
CA THR A 450 -13.69 37.57 -35.84
C THR A 450 -12.41 37.74 -35.02
N SER A 451 -11.77 38.91 -35.12
CA SER A 451 -10.47 39.21 -34.47
C SER A 451 -10.58 39.72 -33.03
N ASP A 452 -11.81 39.84 -32.50
CA ASP A 452 -12.09 40.41 -31.18
C ASP A 452 -11.70 39.48 -30.01
N PHE A 453 -11.22 38.27 -30.27
CA PHE A 453 -10.79 37.30 -29.25
C PHE A 453 -9.36 37.50 -28.75
N SER A 454 -8.59 38.39 -29.36
CA SER A 454 -7.14 38.48 -29.12
C SER A 454 -6.74 39.31 -27.89
N ASN A 455 -7.65 40.12 -27.34
CA ASN A 455 -7.37 40.99 -26.18
C ASN A 455 -8.61 41.11 -25.28
N ALA A 456 -8.71 40.28 -24.24
CA ALA A 456 -9.66 40.50 -23.15
C ALA A 456 -9.06 40.05 -21.82
N ASP A 457 -8.79 41.02 -20.95
CA ASP A 457 -8.61 40.85 -19.52
C ASP A 457 -9.83 40.15 -18.89
N GLU A 458 -9.59 39.47 -17.76
CA GLU A 458 -10.49 38.59 -16.97
C GLU A 458 -11.85 39.17 -16.48
N LYS A 459 -12.42 40.21 -17.12
CA LYS A 459 -13.58 40.93 -16.57
C LYS A 459 -14.81 41.12 -17.48
N PHE A 460 -14.95 40.36 -18.57
CA PHE A 460 -16.15 40.42 -19.39
C PHE A 460 -16.58 39.03 -19.89
N GLN A 461 -17.25 38.26 -19.02
CA GLN A 461 -17.78 36.94 -19.37
C GLN A 461 -19.23 36.81 -18.92
N SER A 462 -20.09 37.70 -19.44
CA SER A 462 -21.52 37.65 -19.16
C SER A 462 -22.41 37.78 -20.38
N ASN A 463 -21.92 37.59 -21.62
CA ASN A 463 -22.72 37.31 -22.82
C ASN A 463 -21.82 37.18 -24.07
N ALA A 464 -21.33 35.97 -24.39
CA ALA A 464 -20.98 35.52 -25.75
C ALA A 464 -20.37 34.10 -25.70
N VAL A 465 -21.13 33.12 -26.20
CA VAL A 465 -20.77 31.72 -26.54
C VAL A 465 -20.26 30.84 -25.38
N ASP A 466 -21.05 29.83 -24.99
CA ASP A 466 -20.67 28.77 -24.03
C ASP A 466 -19.55 27.88 -24.61
N PHE A 467 -18.30 28.21 -24.28
CA PHE A 467 -17.11 27.43 -24.68
C PHE A 467 -17.04 26.02 -24.05
N GLU A 468 -17.82 25.75 -23.00
CA GLU A 468 -17.88 24.43 -22.33
C GLU A 468 -18.59 23.35 -23.17
N ASN A 469 -19.35 23.74 -24.21
CA ASN A 469 -20.14 22.81 -25.04
C ASN A 469 -19.65 22.69 -26.50
N LEU A 470 -18.50 23.26 -26.86
CA LEU A 470 -17.95 23.16 -28.21
C LEU A 470 -17.25 21.81 -28.43
N GLN A 471 -17.65 21.10 -29.49
CA GLN A 471 -17.01 19.86 -29.90
C GLN A 471 -15.60 20.13 -30.48
N PRO A 472 -14.63 19.24 -30.23
CA PRO A 472 -13.27 19.40 -30.76
C PRO A 472 -13.25 19.40 -32.30
N PRO A 473 -12.22 20.02 -32.92
CA PRO A 473 -12.19 20.22 -34.36
C PRO A 473 -11.99 18.90 -35.09
N THR A 474 -12.78 18.67 -36.13
CA THR A 474 -12.71 17.47 -36.97
C THR A 474 -11.68 17.66 -38.08
N MET A 475 -10.75 16.72 -38.25
CA MET A 475 -9.65 16.78 -39.21
C MET A 475 -9.64 15.52 -40.09
N GLU A 476 -10.06 15.62 -41.35
CA GLU A 476 -10.15 14.47 -42.26
C GLU A 476 -8.79 14.11 -42.89
N GLY A 477 -8.47 12.81 -42.95
CA GLY A 477 -7.29 12.28 -43.66
C GLY A 477 -6.01 12.11 -42.83
N LEU A 478 -6.07 12.32 -41.51
CA LEU A 478 -4.94 12.13 -40.59
C LEU A 478 -4.43 10.67 -40.57
N ASP A 479 -5.33 9.70 -40.73
CA ASP A 479 -5.04 8.26 -40.76
C ASP A 479 -4.12 7.84 -41.93
N GLY A 480 -4.24 8.54 -43.07
CA GLY A 480 -3.44 8.27 -44.27
C GLY A 480 -1.99 8.75 -44.16
N LEU A 481 -1.72 9.82 -43.41
CA LEU A 481 -0.36 10.32 -43.16
C LEU A 481 0.38 9.47 -42.11
N LEU A 482 -0.33 8.96 -41.11
CA LEU A 482 0.18 8.00 -40.12
C LEU A 482 0.69 6.70 -40.77
N ALA A 483 -0.03 6.19 -41.78
CA ALA A 483 0.38 5.00 -42.52
C ALA A 483 1.64 5.22 -43.39
N LYS A 484 1.86 6.44 -43.90
CA LYS A 484 3.02 6.78 -44.74
C LYS A 484 4.31 7.01 -43.94
N LYS A 485 4.25 7.63 -42.75
CA LYS A 485 5.45 7.83 -41.90
C LYS A 485 5.99 6.50 -41.32
N LYS A 486 5.16 5.46 -41.19
CA LYS A 486 5.57 4.11 -40.72
C LYS A 486 6.34 3.27 -41.75
N ARG A 487 6.36 3.66 -43.03
CA ARG A 487 7.01 2.88 -44.12
C ARG A 487 8.48 3.21 -44.40
N VAL A 488 9.12 4.14 -43.67
CA VAL A 488 10.51 4.58 -43.95
C VAL A 488 11.58 3.86 -43.11
N ALA A 489 11.20 2.92 -42.24
CA ALA A 489 12.17 2.12 -41.49
C ALA A 489 12.04 0.61 -41.81
N LYS A 490 12.55 0.17 -42.97
CA LYS A 490 12.92 -1.24 -43.14
C LYS A 490 14.16 -1.41 -44.01
N TRP A 491 15.10 -2.16 -43.45
CA TRP A 491 16.42 -2.53 -43.92
C TRP A 491 16.45 -3.34 -45.23
N VAL A 492 17.62 -3.27 -45.87
CA VAL A 492 18.05 -3.88 -47.14
C VAL A 492 18.11 -5.42 -47.07
N PRO A 493 17.69 -6.16 -48.13
CA PRO A 493 17.80 -7.62 -48.19
C PRO A 493 19.08 -8.09 -48.88
N ASP A 494 19.69 -9.15 -48.37
CA ASP A 494 20.61 -9.99 -49.14
C ASP A 494 19.96 -11.33 -49.47
N SER A 495 20.20 -11.75 -50.71
CA SER A 495 19.49 -12.77 -51.46
C SER A 495 20.25 -14.09 -51.60
N ASN A 496 19.46 -15.15 -51.77
CA ASN A 496 19.70 -16.39 -52.52
C ASN A 496 20.27 -17.63 -51.82
N GLY A 497 19.45 -18.70 -51.87
CA GLY A 497 19.81 -20.10 -51.70
C GLY A 497 18.57 -20.98 -51.68
N SER A 498 18.11 -21.42 -52.85
CA SER A 498 17.04 -22.42 -53.03
C SER A 498 17.52 -23.81 -52.63
N LEU A 499 16.62 -24.67 -52.11
CA LEU A 499 16.47 -26.09 -52.46
C LEU A 499 15.29 -26.72 -51.69
N SER A 500 14.70 -27.74 -52.31
CA SER A 500 13.45 -28.40 -51.99
C SER A 500 13.58 -29.58 -51.02
N LEU A 501 12.42 -29.95 -50.46
CA LEU A 501 11.95 -31.27 -50.02
C LEU A 501 12.49 -31.89 -48.71
N SER A 502 11.52 -32.31 -47.88
CA SER A 502 11.57 -33.44 -46.94
C SER A 502 12.49 -33.31 -45.71
N SER A 503 11.90 -33.21 -44.52
CA SER A 503 12.16 -34.19 -43.45
C SER A 503 11.26 -33.98 -42.23
N ARG A 504 10.53 -35.05 -41.93
CA ARG A 504 9.99 -35.41 -40.62
C ARG A 504 11.17 -35.52 -39.65
N ALA A 505 11.29 -34.63 -38.67
CA ALA A 505 12.27 -34.77 -37.60
C ALA A 505 11.61 -35.38 -36.36
N ASN A 506 11.70 -36.71 -36.27
CA ASN A 506 11.60 -37.45 -35.03
C ASN A 506 12.62 -36.89 -34.03
N TRP A 507 12.15 -36.36 -32.90
CA TRP A 507 13.07 -35.95 -31.83
C TRP A 507 12.86 -36.60 -30.48
N PHE A 508 12.13 -37.71 -30.39
CA PHE A 508 12.11 -38.52 -29.17
C PHE A 508 11.99 -40.01 -29.50
N SER A 509 13.13 -40.67 -29.66
CA SER A 509 13.25 -42.13 -29.60
C SER A 509 14.63 -42.50 -29.08
N SER A 510 14.74 -42.76 -27.77
CA SER A 510 14.95 -44.12 -27.27
C SER A 510 15.28 -44.10 -25.78
N SER A 511 14.45 -44.78 -24.98
CA SER A 511 14.93 -45.47 -23.79
C SER A 511 14.49 -46.93 -23.92
N LYS A 512 15.39 -47.74 -24.46
CA LYS A 512 15.28 -49.21 -24.45
C LYS A 512 15.30 -49.69 -23.00
N SER A 513 14.33 -50.53 -22.65
CA SER A 513 14.32 -51.58 -21.63
C SER A 513 15.35 -51.43 -20.48
N ALA A 514 14.89 -51.00 -19.32
CA ALA A 514 15.66 -50.91 -18.09
C ALA A 514 16.11 -52.30 -17.61
N LYS A 515 17.39 -52.65 -17.83
CA LYS A 515 18.07 -53.65 -17.00
C LYS A 515 18.37 -53.02 -15.64
N LYS A 516 17.95 -53.69 -14.55
CA LYS A 516 18.20 -53.27 -13.16
C LYS A 516 19.70 -53.10 -12.90
N VAL A 517 20.14 -51.86 -12.69
CA VAL A 517 21.49 -51.52 -12.22
C VAL A 517 21.52 -51.56 -10.68
N PRO A 518 22.61 -52.03 -10.03
CA PRO A 518 22.69 -52.13 -8.57
C PRO A 518 22.57 -50.76 -7.87
N SER A 519 21.99 -50.75 -6.66
CA SER A 519 21.67 -49.58 -5.81
C SER A 519 22.85 -48.69 -5.37
N ASN A 520 24.07 -48.91 -5.88
CA ASN A 520 25.28 -48.20 -5.46
C ASN A 520 25.66 -47.01 -6.37
N TYR A 521 25.09 -46.93 -7.58
CA TYR A 521 25.33 -45.82 -8.51
C TYR A 521 24.25 -44.73 -8.37
N VAL A 522 24.68 -43.47 -8.31
CA VAL A 522 23.78 -42.31 -8.41
C VAL A 522 23.61 -42.01 -9.90
N THR A 523 22.38 -42.04 -10.39
CA THR A 523 22.06 -41.85 -11.82
C THR A 523 21.44 -40.49 -12.14
N SER A 524 20.96 -39.77 -11.12
CA SER A 524 20.31 -38.47 -11.25
C SER A 524 20.44 -37.64 -9.97
N ILE A 525 20.08 -36.36 -10.02
CA ILE A 525 19.96 -35.50 -8.82
C ILE A 525 18.99 -36.12 -7.81
N THR A 526 17.84 -36.61 -8.27
CA THR A 526 16.82 -37.25 -7.41
C THR A 526 17.37 -38.46 -6.66
N ASP A 527 18.09 -39.35 -7.35
CA ASP A 527 18.73 -40.52 -6.72
C ASP A 527 19.79 -40.11 -5.70
N GLY A 528 20.53 -39.04 -6.00
CA GLY A 528 21.50 -38.44 -5.11
C GLY A 528 20.85 -37.93 -3.83
N LEU A 529 19.80 -37.12 -3.94
CA LEU A 529 19.05 -36.60 -2.79
C LEU A 529 18.44 -37.73 -1.95
N LYS A 530 17.86 -38.75 -2.58
CA LYS A 530 17.31 -39.94 -1.90
C LYS A 530 18.37 -40.69 -1.10
N LYS A 531 19.56 -40.87 -1.68
CA LYS A 531 20.72 -41.49 -1.00
C LYS A 531 21.21 -40.64 0.17
N LEU A 532 21.32 -39.32 -0.01
CA LEU A 532 21.73 -38.39 1.05
C LEU A 532 20.71 -38.36 2.19
N TYR A 533 19.41 -38.36 1.86
CA TYR A 533 18.34 -38.46 2.85
C TYR A 533 18.48 -39.71 3.71
N ALA A 534 18.52 -40.88 3.08
CA ALA A 534 18.58 -42.15 3.78
C ALA A 534 19.83 -42.30 4.65
N LYS A 535 20.98 -41.79 4.19
CA LYS A 535 22.28 -41.96 4.87
C LYS A 535 22.56 -40.91 5.93
N LYS A 536 22.19 -39.64 5.71
CA LYS A 536 22.66 -38.50 6.52
C LYS A 536 21.53 -37.78 7.25
N LEU A 537 20.40 -37.49 6.58
CA LEU A 537 19.32 -36.70 7.19
C LEU A 537 18.32 -37.55 8.00
N LYS A 538 17.84 -38.68 7.45
CA LYS A 538 16.87 -39.56 8.12
C LYS A 538 17.32 -40.04 9.50
N PRO A 539 18.59 -40.43 9.75
CA PRO A 539 19.03 -40.79 11.09
C PRO A 539 18.91 -39.65 12.10
N LEU A 540 19.11 -38.40 11.68
CA LEU A 540 18.92 -37.22 12.54
C LEU A 540 17.42 -37.02 12.84
N GLU A 541 16.56 -37.08 11.83
CA GLU A 541 15.10 -36.92 12.00
C GLU A 541 14.53 -37.96 12.98
N VAL A 542 14.94 -39.21 12.85
CA VAL A 542 14.50 -40.31 13.72
C VAL A 542 15.04 -40.14 15.15
N ALA A 543 16.32 -39.75 15.31
CA ALA A 543 16.94 -39.62 16.62
C ALA A 543 16.30 -38.51 17.48
N TYR A 544 15.74 -37.47 16.86
CA TYR A 544 15.18 -36.31 17.55
C TYR A 544 13.67 -36.16 17.35
N HIS A 545 12.96 -37.21 16.92
CA HIS A 545 11.50 -37.22 16.75
C HIS A 545 10.96 -36.10 15.85
N TYR A 546 11.68 -35.75 14.78
CA TYR A 546 11.29 -34.67 13.88
C TYR A 546 9.91 -34.87 13.23
N SER A 547 9.54 -36.13 12.98
CA SER A 547 8.25 -36.52 12.41
C SER A 547 7.05 -36.04 13.21
N ASP A 548 7.21 -35.92 14.52
CA ASP A 548 6.11 -35.69 15.44
C ASP A 548 5.89 -34.19 15.68
N PHE A 549 6.89 -33.36 15.35
CA PHE A 549 6.86 -31.91 15.54
C PHE A 549 6.65 -31.12 14.25
N VAL A 550 7.20 -31.58 13.12
CA VAL A 550 7.25 -30.76 11.91
C VAL A 550 6.69 -31.48 10.69
N SER A 551 7.26 -32.64 10.30
CA SER A 551 6.85 -33.30 9.08
C SER A 551 7.21 -34.78 9.06
N PRO A 552 6.32 -35.68 8.60
CA PRO A 552 6.60 -37.11 8.45
C PRO A 552 7.89 -37.42 7.69
N LEU A 553 8.45 -38.61 7.92
CA LEU A 553 9.63 -39.08 7.18
C LEU A 553 9.32 -39.21 5.69
N LEU A 554 10.27 -38.82 4.84
CA LEU A 554 10.11 -38.91 3.39
C LEU A 554 10.19 -40.37 2.93
N ALA A 555 9.23 -40.77 2.09
CA ALA A 555 9.24 -42.04 1.39
C ALA A 555 10.00 -41.92 0.07
N ASN A 556 10.39 -43.06 -0.50
CA ASN A 556 11.01 -43.10 -1.83
C ASN A 556 10.10 -42.48 -2.90
N SER A 557 8.79 -42.68 -2.79
CA SER A 557 7.79 -42.11 -3.69
C SER A 557 7.70 -40.58 -3.63
N ASP A 558 8.09 -39.94 -2.52
CA ASP A 558 8.14 -38.47 -2.44
C ASP A 558 9.30 -37.90 -3.29
N PHE A 559 10.39 -38.65 -3.44
CA PHE A 559 11.50 -38.28 -4.33
C PHE A 559 11.20 -38.60 -5.78
N ASP A 560 10.54 -39.73 -6.05
CA ASP A 560 10.27 -40.21 -7.40
C ASP A 560 9.01 -39.55 -8.01
N ALA A 561 8.23 -38.80 -7.21
CA ALA A 561 7.03 -38.11 -7.64
C ALA A 561 7.32 -37.13 -8.78
N LYS A 562 6.46 -37.16 -9.80
CA LYS A 562 6.46 -36.17 -10.87
C LYS A 562 5.93 -34.84 -10.37
N PRO A 563 6.32 -33.72 -11.00
CA PRO A 563 5.77 -32.43 -10.67
C PRO A 563 4.25 -32.40 -10.76
N MET A 564 3.59 -31.80 -9.77
CA MET A 564 2.13 -31.76 -9.69
C MET A 564 1.57 -30.35 -9.92
N VAL A 565 0.53 -30.27 -10.75
CA VAL A 565 -0.21 -29.04 -11.04
C VAL A 565 -1.62 -29.16 -10.50
N MET A 566 -1.94 -28.38 -9.46
CA MET A 566 -3.28 -28.36 -8.87
C MET A 566 -4.15 -27.28 -9.51
N LEU A 567 -5.37 -27.63 -9.89
CA LEU A 567 -6.37 -26.68 -10.37
C LEU A 567 -7.41 -26.45 -9.29
N LEU A 568 -7.54 -25.21 -8.83
CA LEU A 568 -8.48 -24.81 -7.78
C LEU A 568 -9.37 -23.68 -8.28
N GLY A 569 -10.66 -23.71 -7.92
CA GLY A 569 -11.62 -22.69 -8.34
C GLY A 569 -13.05 -23.08 -8.00
N GLN A 570 -13.98 -22.12 -8.05
CA GLN A 570 -15.40 -22.36 -7.80
C GLN A 570 -16.05 -23.29 -8.84
N TYR A 571 -17.29 -23.69 -8.60
CA TYR A 571 -18.05 -24.48 -9.56
C TYR A 571 -18.17 -23.81 -10.93
N SER A 572 -18.14 -24.63 -11.98
CA SER A 572 -18.26 -24.18 -13.37
C SER A 572 -17.13 -23.28 -13.90
N THR A 573 -16.06 -23.01 -13.15
CA THR A 573 -14.89 -22.22 -13.64
C THR A 573 -14.09 -22.89 -14.78
N GLY A 574 -14.32 -24.18 -15.05
CA GLY A 574 -13.75 -24.89 -16.18
C GLY A 574 -12.46 -25.68 -15.89
N LYS A 575 -12.21 -26.12 -14.65
CA LYS A 575 -11.03 -26.92 -14.25
C LYS A 575 -10.87 -28.21 -15.08
N THR A 576 -11.87 -29.08 -15.07
CA THR A 576 -11.90 -30.33 -15.85
C THR A 576 -11.76 -30.05 -17.36
N THR A 577 -12.43 -29.01 -17.87
CA THR A 577 -12.33 -28.58 -19.27
C THR A 577 -10.92 -28.10 -19.62
N PHE A 578 -10.26 -27.39 -18.71
CA PHE A 578 -8.89 -26.90 -18.88
C PHE A 578 -7.90 -28.07 -19.00
N ILE A 579 -8.02 -29.09 -18.15
CA ILE A 579 -7.16 -30.29 -18.24
C ILE A 579 -7.42 -31.02 -19.56
N LYS A 580 -8.68 -31.21 -19.94
CA LYS A 580 -9.06 -31.82 -21.22
C LYS A 580 -8.46 -31.05 -22.41
N HIS A 581 -8.51 -29.73 -22.37
CA HIS A 581 -7.94 -28.87 -23.40
C HIS A 581 -6.42 -29.02 -23.51
N LEU A 582 -5.71 -29.09 -22.38
CA LEU A 582 -4.25 -29.31 -22.36
C LEU A 582 -3.86 -30.71 -22.86
N LEU A 583 -4.63 -31.74 -22.50
CA LEU A 583 -4.39 -33.11 -22.95
C LEU A 583 -4.85 -33.34 -24.40
N ARG A 584 -5.68 -32.45 -24.96
CA ARG A 584 -6.40 -32.66 -26.23
C ARG A 584 -7.21 -33.97 -26.27
N SER A 585 -7.50 -34.53 -25.10
CA SER A 585 -8.25 -35.76 -24.89
C SER A 585 -8.96 -35.73 -23.55
N SER A 586 -10.04 -36.50 -23.40
CA SER A 586 -10.66 -36.73 -22.09
C SER A 586 -9.84 -37.73 -21.28
N TYR A 587 -9.94 -37.68 -19.95
CA TYR A 587 -9.36 -38.69 -19.06
C TYR A 587 -10.45 -39.54 -18.39
N PRO A 588 -10.15 -40.79 -17.97
CA PRO A 588 -11.08 -41.63 -17.23
C PRO A 588 -11.60 -40.95 -15.96
N GLY A 589 -12.91 -40.96 -15.73
CA GLY A 589 -13.52 -40.30 -14.57
C GLY A 589 -13.77 -38.79 -14.74
N ALA A 590 -13.41 -38.19 -15.88
CA ALA A 590 -13.77 -36.80 -16.18
C ALA A 590 -15.29 -36.67 -16.38
N HIS A 591 -15.94 -35.77 -15.64
CA HIS A 591 -17.36 -35.43 -15.82
C HIS A 591 -17.48 -33.91 -16.01
N ILE A 592 -17.99 -33.50 -17.17
CA ILE A 592 -18.20 -32.08 -17.52
C ILE A 592 -19.69 -31.84 -17.64
N GLY A 593 -20.26 -31.02 -16.77
CA GLY A 593 -21.65 -30.58 -16.87
C GLY A 593 -21.92 -29.25 -16.16
N PRO A 594 -23.08 -28.63 -16.42
CA PRO A 594 -23.46 -27.33 -15.87
C PRO A 594 -23.81 -27.38 -14.37
N GLU A 595 -24.27 -28.53 -13.88
CA GLU A 595 -24.51 -28.83 -12.47
C GLU A 595 -23.20 -29.14 -11.73
N PRO A 596 -23.14 -29.10 -10.37
CA PRO A 596 -21.96 -29.51 -9.60
C PRO A 596 -21.60 -30.97 -9.90
N THR A 597 -20.77 -31.17 -10.92
CA THR A 597 -20.52 -32.47 -11.56
C THR A 597 -19.27 -33.17 -11.02
N THR A 598 -18.28 -32.42 -10.52
CA THR A 598 -17.06 -32.95 -9.89
C THR A 598 -17.13 -32.76 -8.38
N ASP A 599 -17.47 -33.82 -7.66
CA ASP A 599 -17.47 -33.89 -6.19
C ASP A 599 -16.23 -34.62 -5.62
N ARG A 600 -15.31 -35.04 -6.50
CA ARG A 600 -14.10 -35.81 -6.18
C ARG A 600 -12.81 -35.07 -6.51
N PHE A 601 -11.78 -35.35 -5.72
CA PHE A 601 -10.40 -35.04 -6.10
C PHE A 601 -9.93 -36.10 -7.10
N VAL A 602 -9.54 -35.68 -8.30
CA VAL A 602 -9.05 -36.58 -9.34
C VAL A 602 -7.59 -36.25 -9.66
N VAL A 603 -6.70 -37.20 -9.40
CA VAL A 603 -5.29 -37.10 -9.82
C VAL A 603 -5.15 -37.75 -11.18
N VAL A 604 -4.85 -36.94 -12.20
CA VAL A 604 -4.63 -37.39 -13.58
C VAL A 604 -3.13 -37.55 -13.82
N MET A 605 -2.71 -38.79 -14.04
CA MET A 605 -1.30 -39.14 -14.18
C MET A 605 -1.04 -40.18 -15.27
N ASN A 606 0.23 -40.37 -15.62
CA ASN A 606 0.60 -41.36 -16.62
C ASN A 606 0.39 -42.78 -16.11
N GLY A 607 -0.16 -43.65 -16.95
CA GLY A 607 -0.20 -45.08 -16.72
C GLY A 607 -0.19 -45.85 -18.03
N PRO A 608 0.05 -47.18 -17.99
CA PRO A 608 0.09 -48.01 -19.19
C PRO A 608 -1.29 -48.13 -19.85
N ASP A 609 -2.35 -48.11 -19.05
CA ASP A 609 -3.73 -48.32 -19.47
C ASP A 609 -4.62 -47.16 -19.00
N GLU A 610 -5.68 -46.89 -19.77
CA GLU A 610 -6.75 -45.97 -19.36
C GLU A 610 -7.62 -46.60 -18.28
N ARG A 611 -7.46 -46.15 -17.03
CA ARG A 611 -8.23 -46.66 -15.90
C ARG A 611 -8.43 -45.63 -14.80
N SER A 612 -9.51 -45.80 -14.06
CA SER A 612 -9.77 -45.08 -12.81
C SER A 612 -9.53 -46.01 -11.62
N ILE A 613 -8.77 -45.54 -10.64
CA ILE A 613 -8.42 -46.26 -9.41
C ILE A 613 -9.03 -45.52 -8.21
N PRO A 614 -9.87 -46.18 -7.40
CA PRO A 614 -10.45 -45.58 -6.19
C PRO A 614 -9.41 -45.19 -5.14
N GLY A 615 -9.68 -44.11 -4.40
CA GLY A 615 -8.78 -43.54 -3.39
C GLY A 615 -8.36 -44.50 -2.28
N ASN A 616 -9.26 -45.37 -1.83
CA ASN A 616 -8.93 -46.40 -0.84
C ASN A 616 -7.83 -47.35 -1.33
N THR A 617 -7.73 -47.60 -2.63
CA THR A 617 -6.73 -48.50 -3.21
C THR A 617 -5.41 -47.76 -3.40
N ILE A 618 -5.45 -46.52 -3.90
CA ILE A 618 -4.24 -45.76 -4.21
C ILE A 618 -3.48 -45.32 -2.95
N ALA A 619 -4.20 -45.07 -1.85
CA ALA A 619 -3.59 -44.63 -0.59
C ALA A 619 -2.76 -45.74 0.09
N VAL A 620 -2.93 -47.01 -0.29
CA VAL A 620 -2.14 -48.13 0.25
C VAL A 620 -0.96 -48.53 -0.65
N GLN A 621 -0.89 -48.00 -1.87
CA GLN A 621 0.19 -48.33 -2.81
C GLN A 621 1.46 -47.56 -2.43
N ALA A 622 2.48 -48.28 -1.96
CA ALA A 622 3.75 -47.69 -1.51
C ALA A 622 4.54 -46.96 -2.62
N GLU A 623 4.30 -47.32 -3.88
CA GLU A 623 4.93 -46.68 -5.04
C GLU A 623 4.34 -45.30 -5.34
N MET A 624 3.19 -44.97 -4.75
CA MET A 624 2.44 -43.74 -5.01
C MET A 624 2.64 -42.72 -3.88
N PRO A 625 2.73 -41.41 -4.17
CA PRO A 625 2.97 -40.37 -3.16
C PRO A 625 1.72 -39.97 -2.35
N PHE A 626 0.68 -40.82 -2.34
CA PHE A 626 -0.65 -40.53 -1.80
C PHE A 626 -0.97 -41.24 -0.48
N SER A 627 -0.02 -41.96 0.09
CA SER A 627 -0.21 -42.67 1.36
C SER A 627 -0.58 -41.75 2.52
N GLY A 628 -0.07 -40.51 2.53
CA GLY A 628 -0.42 -39.51 3.54
C GLY A 628 -1.91 -39.15 3.57
N LEU A 629 -2.66 -39.39 2.49
CA LEU A 629 -4.10 -39.09 2.45
C LEU A 629 -4.95 -40.02 3.33
N THR A 630 -4.38 -41.12 3.83
CA THR A 630 -5.10 -41.99 4.77
C THR A 630 -5.48 -41.27 6.07
N SER A 631 -4.77 -40.21 6.46
CA SER A 631 -5.07 -39.43 7.66
C SER A 631 -6.42 -38.71 7.61
N PHE A 632 -6.95 -38.45 6.41
CA PHE A 632 -8.27 -37.81 6.23
C PHE A 632 -9.44 -38.81 6.32
N GLY A 633 -9.14 -40.10 6.49
CA GLY A 633 -10.14 -41.15 6.73
C GLY A 633 -10.90 -41.60 5.49
N THR A 634 -11.76 -42.61 5.70
CA THR A 634 -12.52 -43.27 4.62
C THR A 634 -13.53 -42.36 3.93
N ALA A 635 -14.08 -41.38 4.65
CA ALA A 635 -15.00 -40.39 4.09
C ALA A 635 -14.35 -39.62 2.92
N PHE A 636 -13.12 -39.13 3.12
CA PHE A 636 -12.36 -38.47 2.06
C PHE A 636 -11.91 -39.45 0.97
N LEU A 637 -11.35 -40.60 1.35
CA LEU A 637 -10.82 -41.56 0.37
C LEU A 637 -11.88 -42.08 -0.62
N SER A 638 -13.16 -42.09 -0.22
CA SER A 638 -14.29 -42.38 -1.11
C SER A 638 -14.57 -41.29 -2.17
N LYS A 639 -14.08 -40.07 -1.93
CA LYS A 639 -14.14 -38.89 -2.80
C LYS A 639 -12.79 -38.56 -3.42
N PHE A 640 -11.87 -39.50 -3.40
CA PHE A 640 -10.55 -39.39 -4.03
C PHE A 640 -10.41 -40.46 -5.11
N GLU A 641 -9.84 -40.09 -6.24
CA GLU A 641 -9.72 -40.96 -7.41
C GLU A 641 -8.40 -40.67 -8.14
N CYS A 642 -7.76 -41.72 -8.65
CA CYS A 642 -6.58 -41.61 -9.49
C CYS A 642 -6.94 -42.08 -10.91
N SER A 643 -6.87 -41.16 -11.85
CA SER A 643 -7.08 -41.41 -13.28
C SER A 643 -5.73 -41.62 -13.95
N GLN A 644 -5.52 -42.81 -14.50
CA GLN A 644 -4.31 -43.18 -15.22
C GLN A 644 -4.61 -43.28 -16.72
N MET A 645 -3.73 -42.71 -17.55
CA MET A 645 -3.77 -42.90 -19.00
C MET A 645 -2.39 -42.69 -19.62
N PRO A 646 -2.07 -43.34 -20.75
CA PRO A 646 -0.83 -43.11 -21.46
C PRO A 646 -0.90 -41.76 -22.20
N HIS A 647 -0.08 -40.79 -21.80
CA HIS A 647 -0.05 -39.49 -22.49
C HIS A 647 1.31 -38.79 -22.37
N PRO A 648 1.91 -38.26 -23.46
CA PRO A 648 3.24 -37.64 -23.43
C PRO A 648 3.39 -36.48 -22.43
N LEU A 649 2.33 -35.68 -22.23
CA LEU A 649 2.35 -34.62 -21.21
C LEU A 649 2.40 -35.21 -19.80
N LEU A 650 1.66 -36.30 -19.54
CA LEU A 650 1.59 -36.95 -18.24
C LEU A 650 2.87 -37.73 -17.91
N GLU A 651 3.70 -38.02 -18.91
CA GLU A 651 5.06 -38.54 -18.70
C GLU A 651 5.91 -37.57 -17.87
N ASN A 652 5.64 -36.26 -17.96
CA ASN A 652 6.44 -35.21 -17.33
C ASN A 652 5.75 -34.51 -16.16
N ILE A 653 4.41 -34.44 -16.14
CA ILE A 653 3.64 -33.76 -15.10
C ILE A 653 2.43 -34.59 -14.65
N THR A 654 1.86 -34.27 -13.50
CA THR A 654 0.62 -34.85 -12.96
C THR A 654 -0.35 -33.72 -12.65
N PHE A 655 -1.62 -33.87 -13.02
CA PHE A 655 -2.65 -32.87 -12.70
C PHE A 655 -3.47 -33.31 -11.50
N VAL A 656 -3.89 -32.35 -10.69
CA VAL A 656 -4.84 -32.54 -9.60
C VAL A 656 -6.07 -31.70 -9.89
N ASP A 657 -7.14 -32.34 -10.34
CA ASP A 657 -8.46 -31.71 -10.52
C ASP A 657 -9.19 -31.72 -9.17
N THR A 658 -9.43 -30.55 -8.59
CA THR A 658 -10.13 -30.43 -7.31
C THR A 658 -11.64 -30.25 -7.53
N PRO A 659 -12.49 -30.70 -6.60
CA PRO A 659 -13.90 -30.33 -6.59
C PRO A 659 -14.09 -28.80 -6.65
N GLY A 660 -15.20 -28.34 -7.24
CA GLY A 660 -15.56 -26.92 -7.19
C GLY A 660 -15.69 -26.42 -5.75
N VAL A 661 -15.21 -25.21 -5.45
CA VAL A 661 -15.47 -24.59 -4.14
C VAL A 661 -16.92 -24.07 -4.12
N LEU A 662 -17.68 -24.43 -3.07
CA LEU A 662 -19.09 -24.07 -2.93
C LEU A 662 -19.25 -22.58 -2.59
N SER A 663 -20.37 -22.01 -3.02
CA SER A 663 -20.76 -20.64 -2.70
C SER A 663 -21.90 -20.65 -1.67
N GLY A 664 -21.52 -20.54 -0.38
CA GLY A 664 -22.46 -20.29 0.72
C GLY A 664 -22.44 -21.30 1.88
N GLU A 665 -22.84 -20.84 3.07
CA GLU A 665 -22.79 -21.58 4.34
C GLU A 665 -23.59 -22.89 4.33
N LYS A 666 -24.78 -22.90 3.70
CA LYS A 666 -25.71 -24.06 3.70
C LYS A 666 -25.22 -25.25 2.88
N GLN A 667 -24.33 -25.02 1.92
CA GLN A 667 -23.73 -26.09 1.12
C GLN A 667 -22.49 -26.68 1.80
N ARG A 668 -21.83 -25.94 2.71
CA ARG A 668 -20.66 -26.42 3.48
C ARG A 668 -20.96 -27.66 4.32
N THR A 669 -22.15 -27.71 4.93
CA THR A 669 -22.59 -28.84 5.77
C THR A 669 -22.77 -30.16 5.00
N GLN A 670 -22.60 -30.18 3.68
CA GLN A 670 -22.70 -31.41 2.87
C GLN A 670 -21.37 -32.18 2.73
N ARG A 671 -20.21 -31.60 3.08
CA ARG A 671 -18.91 -32.31 2.97
C ARG A 671 -18.65 -33.11 4.25
N SER A 672 -18.45 -34.42 4.10
CA SER A 672 -18.11 -35.35 5.19
C SER A 672 -16.62 -35.36 5.56
N TYR A 673 -15.82 -34.47 4.97
CA TYR A 673 -14.37 -34.40 5.14
C TYR A 673 -13.87 -32.95 5.14
N ASP A 674 -12.68 -32.74 5.71
CA ASP A 674 -12.02 -31.43 5.76
C ASP A 674 -11.43 -31.05 4.38
N PHE A 675 -12.19 -30.30 3.59
CA PHE A 675 -11.76 -29.84 2.27
C PHE A 675 -10.55 -28.90 2.33
N THR A 676 -10.47 -28.02 3.33
CA THR A 676 -9.39 -27.05 3.46
C THR A 676 -8.09 -27.76 3.82
N GLY A 677 -8.13 -28.69 4.78
CA GLY A 677 -6.97 -29.50 5.15
C GLY A 677 -6.45 -30.37 3.99
N VAL A 678 -7.35 -31.00 3.22
CA VAL A 678 -6.96 -31.76 2.02
C VAL A 678 -6.33 -30.85 0.96
N THR A 679 -6.91 -29.68 0.71
CA THR A 679 -6.38 -28.73 -0.29
C THR A 679 -5.00 -28.21 0.12
N SER A 680 -4.81 -27.90 1.40
CA SER A 680 -3.50 -27.51 1.95
C SER A 680 -2.47 -28.63 1.83
N TRP A 681 -2.87 -29.90 2.05
CA TRP A 681 -1.99 -31.07 1.84
C TRP A 681 -1.52 -31.19 0.40
N PHE A 682 -2.41 -31.02 -0.59
CA PHE A 682 -2.01 -31.01 -2.00
C PHE A 682 -1.16 -29.79 -2.34
N ALA A 683 -1.49 -28.61 -1.84
CA ALA A 683 -0.71 -27.38 -2.07
C ALA A 683 0.75 -27.51 -1.61
N ALA A 684 0.99 -28.21 -0.49
CA ALA A 684 2.33 -28.50 0.01
C ALA A 684 3.12 -29.36 -0.98
N LYS A 685 2.47 -30.35 -1.61
CA LYS A 685 3.12 -31.29 -2.54
C LYS A 685 3.18 -30.82 -4.00
N CYS A 686 2.29 -29.91 -4.41
CA CYS A 686 2.25 -29.41 -5.78
C CYS A 686 3.38 -28.42 -6.08
N ASP A 687 3.75 -28.32 -7.35
CA ASP A 687 4.78 -27.39 -7.85
C ASP A 687 4.16 -26.13 -8.46
N LEU A 688 2.91 -26.24 -8.93
CA LEU A 688 2.11 -25.13 -9.47
C LEU A 688 0.66 -25.25 -8.98
N ILE A 689 0.07 -24.12 -8.59
CA ILE A 689 -1.33 -24.01 -8.20
C ILE A 689 -2.01 -23.00 -9.12
N LEU A 690 -2.94 -23.48 -9.95
CA LEU A 690 -3.75 -22.65 -10.83
C LEU A 690 -5.06 -22.28 -10.14
N LEU A 691 -5.27 -20.99 -9.86
CA LEU A 691 -6.54 -20.45 -9.37
C LEU A 691 -7.40 -20.01 -10.56
N LEU A 692 -8.46 -20.75 -10.87
CA LEU A 692 -9.35 -20.48 -12.00
C LEU A 692 -10.54 -19.62 -11.57
N PHE A 693 -10.79 -18.56 -12.34
CA PHE A 693 -11.93 -17.66 -12.22
C PHE A 693 -12.68 -17.57 -13.55
N ASP A 694 -13.99 -17.34 -13.47
CA ASP A 694 -14.86 -17.07 -14.63
C ASP A 694 -15.30 -15.61 -14.59
N PRO A 695 -15.02 -14.79 -15.62
CA PRO A 695 -15.29 -13.36 -15.60
C PRO A 695 -16.78 -13.03 -15.53
N HIS A 696 -17.64 -13.93 -16.02
CA HIS A 696 -19.08 -13.75 -15.96
C HIS A 696 -19.63 -13.98 -14.55
N LYS A 697 -18.93 -14.75 -13.71
CA LYS A 697 -19.32 -15.10 -12.34
C LYS A 697 -18.19 -14.82 -11.36
N LEU A 698 -17.64 -13.60 -11.41
CA LEU A 698 -16.58 -13.19 -10.50
C LEU A 698 -17.16 -12.90 -9.11
N ASP A 699 -17.41 -13.96 -8.35
CA ASP A 699 -17.63 -13.90 -6.90
C ASP A 699 -16.47 -14.64 -6.25
N ILE A 700 -15.98 -14.18 -5.10
CA ILE A 700 -15.01 -14.91 -4.27
C ILE A 700 -15.72 -15.25 -2.96
N SER A 701 -16.31 -16.44 -2.93
CA SER A 701 -17.05 -16.92 -1.75
C SER A 701 -16.15 -16.96 -0.52
N ASP A 702 -16.72 -16.83 0.67
CA ASP A 702 -15.94 -16.91 1.91
C ASP A 702 -15.26 -18.27 2.09
N GLU A 703 -15.81 -19.34 1.50
CA GLU A 703 -15.14 -20.64 1.50
C GLU A 703 -13.89 -20.58 0.63
N PHE A 704 -14.00 -19.96 -0.55
CA PHE A 704 -12.85 -19.81 -1.42
C PHE A 704 -11.78 -18.90 -0.82
N LYS A 705 -12.16 -17.82 -0.12
CA LYS A 705 -11.21 -16.99 0.65
C LYS A 705 -10.48 -17.81 1.70
N ARG A 706 -11.18 -18.67 2.46
CA ARG A 706 -10.54 -19.55 3.46
C ARG A 706 -9.60 -20.58 2.83
N VAL A 707 -9.98 -21.14 1.68
CA VAL A 707 -9.10 -22.05 0.95
C VAL A 707 -7.86 -21.31 0.45
N ILE A 708 -7.99 -20.13 -0.15
CA ILE A 708 -6.85 -19.31 -0.58
C ILE A 708 -5.96 -18.94 0.62
N ALA A 709 -6.55 -18.58 1.76
CA ALA A 709 -5.81 -18.31 2.99
C ALA A 709 -5.04 -19.56 3.49
N SER A 710 -5.57 -20.77 3.29
CA SER A 710 -4.85 -22.01 3.62
C SER A 710 -3.67 -22.33 2.70
N LEU A 711 -3.50 -21.58 1.61
CA LEU A 711 -2.35 -21.66 0.70
C LEU A 711 -1.22 -20.70 1.09
N GLN A 712 -1.37 -19.93 2.17
CA GLN A 712 -0.38 -18.96 2.62
C GLN A 712 0.98 -19.65 2.85
N GLY A 713 2.06 -19.07 2.32
CA GLY A 713 3.40 -19.67 2.34
C GLY A 713 3.70 -20.54 1.12
N HIS A 714 2.75 -20.66 0.20
CA HIS A 714 2.93 -21.27 -1.13
C HIS A 714 2.64 -20.28 -2.27
N ASP A 715 2.66 -18.97 -1.98
CA ASP A 715 2.30 -17.89 -2.89
C ASP A 715 3.14 -17.88 -4.18
N ASP A 716 4.40 -18.30 -4.08
CA ASP A 716 5.34 -18.39 -5.21
C ASP A 716 4.89 -19.39 -6.30
N LYS A 717 4.12 -20.41 -5.89
CA LYS A 717 3.53 -21.44 -6.77
C LYS A 717 2.20 -21.03 -7.37
N ILE A 718 1.59 -19.93 -6.91
CA ILE A 718 0.23 -19.57 -7.31
C ILE A 718 0.27 -18.82 -8.64
N ARG A 719 -0.58 -19.24 -9.58
CA ARG A 719 -0.90 -18.51 -10.80
C ARG A 719 -2.41 -18.41 -10.92
N VAL A 720 -2.88 -17.28 -11.43
CA VAL A 720 -4.30 -17.03 -11.59
C VAL A 720 -4.65 -17.20 -13.06
N VAL A 721 -5.80 -17.81 -13.35
CA VAL A 721 -6.30 -17.99 -14.72
C VAL A 721 -7.72 -17.43 -14.75
N LEU A 722 -7.90 -16.35 -15.53
CA LEU A 722 -9.22 -15.80 -15.84
C LEU A 722 -9.71 -16.50 -17.10
N ASN A 723 -10.43 -17.61 -16.91
CA ASN A 723 -10.91 -18.49 -17.96
C ASN A 723 -12.25 -18.02 -18.52
N LYS A 724 -12.58 -18.36 -19.76
CA LYS A 724 -13.79 -17.93 -20.48
C LYS A 724 -13.87 -16.41 -20.72
N ALA A 725 -12.71 -15.78 -20.92
CA ALA A 725 -12.62 -14.35 -21.22
C ALA A 725 -13.32 -13.95 -22.53
N ASP A 726 -13.54 -14.90 -23.43
CA ASP A 726 -14.31 -14.75 -24.69
C ASP A 726 -15.82 -14.51 -24.49
N LYS A 727 -16.32 -14.66 -23.27
CA LYS A 727 -17.75 -14.51 -22.95
C LYS A 727 -18.14 -13.11 -22.47
N VAL A 728 -17.17 -12.22 -22.33
CA VAL A 728 -17.37 -10.85 -21.86
C VAL A 728 -16.70 -9.91 -22.85
N ASP A 729 -17.23 -8.69 -22.98
CA ASP A 729 -16.58 -7.67 -23.80
C ASP A 729 -15.28 -7.19 -23.14
N THR A 730 -14.42 -6.51 -23.90
CA THR A 730 -13.12 -6.03 -23.42
C THR A 730 -13.24 -5.09 -22.22
N GLN A 731 -14.28 -4.25 -22.17
CA GLN A 731 -14.48 -3.30 -21.07
C GLN A 731 -14.87 -4.01 -19.76
N GLN A 732 -15.81 -4.95 -19.83
CA GLN A 732 -16.22 -5.80 -18.73
C GLN A 732 -15.08 -6.69 -18.27
N LEU A 733 -14.29 -7.24 -19.21
CA LEU A 733 -13.09 -8.02 -18.89
C LEU A 733 -12.11 -7.21 -18.04
N MET A 734 -11.84 -5.95 -18.40
CA MET A 734 -10.96 -5.07 -17.63
C MET A 734 -11.52 -4.71 -16.25
N ARG A 735 -12.85 -4.51 -16.13
CA ARG A 735 -13.51 -4.28 -14.83
C ARG A 735 -13.41 -5.52 -13.93
N VAL A 736 -13.67 -6.69 -14.48
CA VAL A 736 -13.56 -7.99 -13.80
C VAL A 736 -12.11 -8.23 -13.37
N TYR A 737 -11.14 -7.99 -14.26
CA TYR A 737 -9.73 -8.12 -13.95
C TYR A 737 -9.32 -7.23 -12.77
N GLY A 738 -9.72 -5.94 -12.80
CA GLY A 738 -9.47 -5.01 -11.69
C GLY A 738 -10.11 -5.46 -10.37
N ALA A 739 -11.37 -5.92 -10.42
CA ALA A 739 -12.08 -6.43 -9.25
C ALA A 739 -11.44 -7.72 -8.68
N LEU A 740 -10.95 -8.60 -9.53
CA LEU A 740 -10.23 -9.81 -9.15
C LEU A 740 -8.92 -9.47 -8.44
N MET A 741 -8.13 -8.57 -9.00
CA MET A 741 -6.85 -8.16 -8.41
C MET A 741 -7.04 -7.42 -7.08
N TRP A 742 -8.06 -6.57 -6.98
CA TRP A 742 -8.44 -5.94 -5.71
C TRP A 742 -8.81 -6.97 -4.63
N SER A 743 -9.56 -8.00 -5.01
CA SER A 743 -10.02 -9.03 -4.07
C SER A 743 -8.89 -9.98 -3.66
N LEU A 744 -8.04 -10.41 -4.61
CA LEU A 744 -6.87 -11.24 -4.32
C LEU A 744 -5.85 -10.49 -3.44
N GLY A 745 -5.61 -9.20 -3.69
CA GLY A 745 -4.71 -8.39 -2.88
C GLY A 745 -5.13 -8.32 -1.40
N LYS A 746 -6.44 -8.33 -1.13
CA LYS A 746 -6.97 -8.39 0.25
C LYS A 746 -6.79 -9.76 0.92
N VAL A 747 -6.79 -10.85 0.15
CA VAL A 747 -6.80 -12.22 0.67
C VAL A 747 -5.38 -12.80 0.79
N GLN A 748 -4.49 -12.56 -0.17
CA GLN A 748 -3.14 -13.12 -0.16
C GLN A 748 -2.21 -12.43 0.85
N ASN A 749 -2.47 -11.15 1.18
CA ASN A 749 -1.66 -10.37 2.14
C ASN A 749 -0.13 -10.42 1.84
N THR A 750 0.22 -10.55 0.56
CA THR A 750 1.60 -10.49 0.05
C THR A 750 1.83 -9.19 -0.71
N PRO A 751 3.02 -8.57 -0.63
CA PRO A 751 3.34 -7.39 -1.45
C PRO A 751 3.54 -7.76 -2.93
N GLU A 752 3.76 -9.04 -3.24
CA GLU A 752 3.94 -9.55 -4.60
C GLU A 752 2.59 -9.81 -5.27
N VAL A 753 2.49 -9.39 -6.53
CA VAL A 753 1.27 -9.50 -7.33
C VAL A 753 1.28 -10.81 -8.12
N SER A 754 0.24 -11.62 -7.98
CA SER A 754 0.09 -12.89 -8.71
C SER A 754 -0.04 -12.66 -10.23
N ARG A 755 0.69 -13.44 -11.05
CA ARG A 755 0.51 -13.45 -12.52
C ARG A 755 -0.86 -14.03 -12.89
N VAL A 756 -1.62 -13.29 -13.70
CA VAL A 756 -2.97 -13.66 -14.16
C VAL A 756 -2.96 -13.95 -15.65
N TYR A 757 -3.29 -15.16 -16.06
CA TYR A 757 -3.45 -15.55 -17.46
C TYR A 757 -4.89 -15.33 -17.92
N ILE A 758 -5.09 -14.56 -18.99
CA ILE A 758 -6.42 -14.21 -19.50
C ILE A 758 -6.70 -14.96 -20.79
N GLY A 759 -7.79 -15.72 -20.85
CA GLY A 759 -8.17 -16.39 -22.08
C GLY A 759 -9.34 -17.35 -21.96
N SER A 760 -9.57 -18.14 -23.01
CA SER A 760 -10.57 -19.20 -23.02
C SER A 760 -9.91 -20.55 -23.28
N PHE A 761 -9.79 -21.38 -22.25
CA PHE A 761 -9.06 -22.65 -22.29
C PHE A 761 -10.04 -23.80 -22.55
N ASN A 762 -10.58 -23.83 -23.76
CA ASN A 762 -11.48 -24.86 -24.24
C ASN A 762 -11.26 -25.12 -25.75
N ASP A 763 -11.91 -26.15 -26.29
CA ASP A 763 -11.78 -26.50 -27.71
C ASP A 763 -12.82 -25.78 -28.59
N SER A 764 -13.60 -24.85 -28.03
CA SER A 764 -14.58 -24.07 -28.78
C SER A 764 -13.90 -22.90 -29.49
N PRO A 765 -14.43 -22.47 -30.65
CA PRO A 765 -13.94 -21.27 -31.31
C PRO A 765 -14.17 -20.04 -30.42
N ILE A 766 -13.19 -19.12 -30.42
CA ILE A 766 -13.30 -17.83 -29.74
C ILE A 766 -14.38 -17.01 -30.44
N ASN A 767 -15.24 -16.34 -29.68
CA ASN A 767 -16.26 -15.45 -30.23
C ASN A 767 -15.62 -14.14 -30.70
N GLU A 768 -15.14 -14.11 -31.94
CA GLU A 768 -14.42 -12.96 -32.52
C GLU A 768 -15.29 -11.69 -32.55
N ASP A 769 -16.60 -11.83 -32.75
CA ASP A 769 -17.55 -10.71 -32.81
C ASP A 769 -17.66 -9.95 -31.47
N LEU A 770 -17.49 -10.65 -30.35
CA LEU A 770 -17.68 -10.10 -29.01
C LEU A 770 -16.36 -9.66 -28.36
N THR A 771 -15.26 -10.30 -28.75
CA THR A 771 -13.93 -10.04 -28.18
C THR A 771 -13.12 -8.99 -28.96
N GLY A 772 -13.47 -8.79 -30.24
CA GLY A 772 -12.69 -7.98 -31.18
C GLY A 772 -11.35 -8.63 -31.58
N PRO A 773 -10.64 -8.07 -32.58
CA PRO A 773 -9.39 -8.62 -33.08
C PRO A 773 -8.24 -8.60 -32.06
N LEU A 774 -8.21 -7.60 -31.18
CA LEU A 774 -7.20 -7.44 -30.13
C LEU A 774 -7.33 -8.50 -29.02
N GLY A 775 -8.56 -8.90 -28.69
CA GLY A 775 -8.83 -9.90 -27.66
C GLY A 775 -8.30 -11.28 -28.02
N LYS A 776 -8.39 -11.66 -29.31
CA LYS A 776 -7.86 -12.94 -29.80
C LYS A 776 -6.34 -13.01 -29.67
N GLU A 777 -5.62 -11.99 -30.13
CA GLU A 777 -4.16 -11.93 -30.02
C GLU A 777 -3.71 -11.97 -28.55
N LEU A 778 -4.42 -11.24 -27.67
CA LEU A 778 -4.16 -11.28 -26.23
C LEU A 778 -4.34 -12.70 -25.68
N PHE A 779 -5.46 -13.37 -25.97
CA PHE A 779 -5.73 -14.70 -25.45
C PHE A 779 -4.74 -15.75 -25.95
N GLU A 780 -4.37 -15.70 -27.23
CA GLU A 780 -3.37 -16.60 -27.81
C GLU A 780 -2.01 -16.40 -27.13
N LYS A 781 -1.58 -15.15 -26.96
CA LYS A 781 -0.31 -14.82 -26.30
C LYS A 781 -0.29 -15.25 -24.83
N GLU A 782 -1.38 -15.03 -24.11
CA GLU A 782 -1.53 -15.43 -22.70
C GLU A 782 -1.60 -16.96 -22.53
N GLN A 783 -2.21 -17.66 -23.49
CA GLN A 783 -2.18 -19.13 -23.57
C GLN A 783 -0.76 -19.65 -23.81
N ASP A 784 -0.01 -19.04 -24.73
CA ASP A 784 1.38 -19.40 -25.01
C ASP A 784 2.30 -19.16 -23.82
N ASP A 785 2.11 -18.05 -23.09
CA ASP A 785 2.82 -17.76 -21.85
C ASP A 785 2.52 -18.82 -20.77
N LEU A 786 1.25 -19.23 -20.62
CA LEU A 786 0.87 -20.28 -19.66
C LEU A 786 1.46 -21.63 -20.06
N LEU A 787 1.39 -22.01 -21.33
CA LEU A 787 2.00 -23.24 -21.85
C LEU A 787 3.51 -23.24 -21.65
N THR A 788 4.16 -22.09 -21.80
CA THR A 788 5.59 -21.93 -21.52
C THR A 788 5.88 -22.11 -20.04
N ASP A 789 5.06 -21.56 -19.13
CA ASP A 789 5.24 -21.79 -17.69
C ASP A 789 5.04 -23.28 -17.34
N LEU A 790 4.01 -23.93 -17.90
CA LEU A 790 3.74 -25.37 -17.73
C LEU A 790 4.90 -26.25 -18.21
N LYS A 791 5.48 -25.95 -19.37
CA LYS A 791 6.65 -26.66 -19.92
C LYS A 791 7.89 -26.52 -19.04
N ASN A 792 8.02 -25.38 -18.36
CA ASN A 792 9.15 -25.11 -17.47
C ASN A 792 8.98 -25.72 -16.06
N ILE A 793 7.80 -26.27 -15.72
CA ILE A 793 7.55 -26.85 -14.39
C ILE A 793 8.55 -27.94 -14.04
N PRO A 794 8.83 -28.96 -14.88
CA PRO A 794 9.74 -30.04 -14.48
C PRO A 794 11.15 -29.54 -14.13
N LYS A 795 11.64 -28.55 -14.90
CA LYS A 795 12.89 -27.85 -14.61
C LYS A 795 12.84 -27.16 -13.25
N LYS A 796 11.83 -26.31 -13.02
CA LYS A 796 11.63 -25.58 -11.76
C LYS A 796 11.43 -26.51 -10.56
N ALA A 797 10.71 -27.61 -10.74
CA ALA A 797 10.42 -28.60 -9.71
C ALA A 797 11.68 -29.34 -9.26
N CYS A 798 12.61 -29.65 -10.18
CA CYS A 798 13.91 -30.22 -9.84
C CYS A 798 14.71 -29.29 -8.92
N ASP A 799 14.84 -28.01 -9.30
CA ASP A 799 15.55 -27.00 -8.51
C ASP A 799 14.86 -26.76 -7.15
N ARG A 800 13.52 -26.72 -7.16
CA ARG A 800 12.72 -26.58 -5.94
C ARG A 800 12.93 -27.75 -5.00
N ARG A 801 12.96 -28.99 -5.51
CA ARG A 801 13.15 -30.20 -4.69
C ARG A 801 14.49 -30.17 -3.95
N VAL A 802 15.56 -29.69 -4.61
CA VAL A 802 16.86 -29.46 -3.97
C VAL A 802 16.72 -28.43 -2.85
N ASN A 803 16.08 -27.29 -3.13
CA ASN A 803 15.90 -26.22 -2.14
C ASN A 803 15.06 -26.65 -0.94
N GLU A 804 13.94 -27.35 -1.15
CA GLU A 804 13.11 -27.89 -0.07
C GLU A 804 13.85 -28.94 0.74
N PHE A 805 14.68 -29.77 0.10
CA PHE A 805 15.55 -30.71 0.79
C PHE A 805 16.56 -30.00 1.71
N VAL A 806 17.18 -28.92 1.23
CA VAL A 806 18.09 -28.09 2.02
C VAL A 806 17.37 -27.41 3.19
N LYS A 807 16.19 -26.81 2.95
CA LYS A 807 15.37 -26.20 4.01
C LYS A 807 15.02 -27.22 5.10
N ARG A 808 14.57 -28.42 4.70
CA ARG A 808 14.25 -29.51 5.63
C ARG A 808 15.48 -29.94 6.44
N ALA A 809 16.64 -30.06 5.80
CA ALA A 809 17.88 -30.40 6.48
C ALA A 809 18.27 -29.36 7.55
N ARG A 810 18.13 -28.07 7.25
CA ARG A 810 18.37 -26.99 8.23
C ARG A 810 17.35 -27.04 9.37
N ALA A 811 16.06 -27.17 9.06
CA ALA A 811 14.99 -27.26 10.06
C ALA A 811 15.19 -28.46 11.01
N ALA A 812 15.54 -29.64 10.47
CA ALA A 812 15.84 -30.83 11.27
C ALA A 812 17.08 -30.62 12.17
N LYS A 813 18.10 -29.91 11.69
CA LYS A 813 19.28 -29.53 12.48
C LYS A 813 18.91 -28.60 13.62
N VAL A 814 18.11 -27.56 13.36
CA VAL A 814 17.59 -26.63 14.39
C VAL A 814 16.75 -27.38 15.43
N HIS A 815 15.85 -28.26 14.99
CA HIS A 815 15.04 -29.10 15.87
C HIS A 815 15.88 -30.00 16.79
N ALA A 816 16.94 -30.60 16.26
CA ALA A 816 17.89 -31.38 17.05
C ALA A 816 18.59 -30.54 18.12
N TYR A 817 18.96 -29.28 17.80
CA TYR A 817 19.52 -28.36 18.80
C TYR A 817 18.49 -27.97 19.87
N ILE A 818 17.25 -27.67 19.49
CA ILE A 818 16.17 -27.33 20.43
C ILE A 818 15.94 -28.47 21.41
N THR A 819 15.64 -29.67 20.91
CA THR A 819 15.35 -30.84 21.76
C THR A 819 16.52 -31.20 22.66
N SER A 820 17.75 -31.12 22.15
CA SER A 820 18.97 -31.38 22.94
C SER A 820 19.23 -30.31 24.00
N HIS A 821 18.98 -29.04 23.70
CA HIS A 821 19.12 -27.93 24.65
C HIS A 821 18.10 -28.05 25.78
N LEU A 822 16.84 -28.32 25.45
CA LEU A 822 15.80 -28.57 26.45
C LEU A 822 16.16 -29.75 27.36
N LYS A 823 16.71 -30.84 26.79
CA LYS A 823 17.22 -31.96 27.58
C LYS A 823 18.38 -31.57 28.50
N LYS A 824 19.29 -30.72 28.04
CA LYS A 824 20.46 -30.22 28.79
C LYS A 824 20.05 -29.39 30.00
N GLU A 825 18.97 -28.61 29.88
CA GLU A 825 18.43 -27.75 30.96
C GLU A 825 17.59 -28.52 32.01
N MET A 826 17.28 -29.81 31.79
CA MET A 826 16.51 -30.60 32.74
C MET A 826 17.36 -31.03 33.97
N PRO A 827 16.81 -30.93 35.20
CA PRO A 827 17.53 -31.32 36.41
C PRO A 827 17.61 -32.85 36.54
N ALA A 828 18.73 -33.36 37.06
CA ALA A 828 18.97 -34.80 37.14
C ALA A 828 18.05 -35.55 38.14
N MET A 829 17.70 -34.93 39.27
CA MET A 829 17.01 -35.63 40.38
C MET A 829 15.65 -35.02 40.76
N MET A 830 15.59 -33.80 41.29
CA MET A 830 14.35 -33.20 41.84
C MET A 830 13.89 -31.97 41.03
N GLY A 831 12.57 -31.74 40.96
CA GLY A 831 12.00 -30.52 40.33
C GLY A 831 11.73 -30.60 38.83
N LYS A 832 11.83 -31.79 38.21
CA LYS A 832 11.68 -32.00 36.76
C LYS A 832 10.39 -31.38 36.18
N SER A 833 9.24 -31.59 36.81
CA SER A 833 7.97 -31.02 36.35
C SER A 833 7.96 -29.48 36.37
N LYS A 834 8.49 -28.87 37.43
CA LYS A 834 8.58 -27.40 37.55
C LYS A 834 9.51 -26.82 36.50
N THR A 835 10.67 -27.45 36.26
CA THR A 835 11.61 -27.01 35.24
C THR A 835 11.05 -27.19 33.82
N GLN A 836 10.41 -28.32 33.53
CA GLN A 836 9.76 -28.55 32.24
C GLN A 836 8.70 -27.47 31.96
N LYS A 837 7.83 -27.17 32.93
CA LYS A 837 6.83 -26.10 32.78
C LYS A 837 7.49 -24.74 32.51
N ARG A 838 8.53 -24.39 33.28
CA ARG A 838 9.32 -23.16 33.06
C ARG A 838 9.94 -23.09 31.67
N LEU A 839 10.50 -24.18 31.15
CA LEU A 839 11.12 -24.24 29.82
C LEU A 839 10.08 -24.08 28.70
N ILE A 840 8.89 -24.67 28.86
CA ILE A 840 7.76 -24.55 27.92
C ILE A 840 7.20 -23.12 27.93
N ASP A 841 7.06 -22.52 29.11
CA ASP A 841 6.56 -21.14 29.27
C ASP A 841 7.55 -20.14 28.63
N ASN A 842 8.85 -20.31 28.86
CA ASN A 842 9.92 -19.43 28.34
C ASN A 842 10.53 -19.89 27.00
N LEU A 843 9.83 -20.70 26.21
CA LEU A 843 10.37 -21.32 24.99
C LEU A 843 10.95 -20.31 23.98
N ALA A 844 10.34 -19.13 23.85
CA ALA A 844 10.83 -18.07 22.97
C ALA A 844 12.25 -17.60 23.34
N ASP A 845 12.53 -17.44 24.63
CA ASP A 845 13.86 -17.03 25.11
C ASP A 845 14.87 -18.16 24.94
N GLU A 846 14.45 -19.42 25.11
CA GLU A 846 15.30 -20.58 24.84
C GLU A 846 15.69 -20.65 23.35
N PHE A 847 14.79 -20.34 22.42
CA PHE A 847 15.12 -20.26 21.00
C PHE A 847 16.18 -19.18 20.72
N VAL A 848 16.08 -18.01 21.35
CA VAL A 848 17.06 -16.93 21.21
C VAL A 848 18.45 -17.34 21.75
N LYS A 849 18.50 -18.12 22.83
CA LYS A 849 19.78 -18.67 23.34
C LYS A 849 20.42 -19.61 22.33
N ILE A 850 19.65 -20.54 21.78
CA ILE A 850 20.12 -21.50 20.76
C ILE A 850 20.62 -20.77 19.51
N GLN A 851 19.90 -19.74 19.05
CA GLN A 851 20.31 -18.89 17.93
C GLN A 851 21.71 -18.30 18.15
N LYS A 852 21.96 -17.75 19.34
CA LYS A 852 23.24 -17.13 19.70
C LYS A 852 24.36 -18.16 19.89
N GLU A 853 24.08 -19.29 20.56
CA GLU A 853 25.07 -20.33 20.82
C GLU A 853 25.56 -20.99 19.53
N HIS A 854 24.64 -21.29 18.61
CA HIS A 854 24.92 -22.05 17.39
C HIS A 854 24.97 -21.20 16.11
N HIS A 855 24.82 -19.88 16.20
CA HIS A 855 24.88 -18.94 15.07
C HIS A 855 23.86 -19.28 13.97
N LEU A 856 22.64 -19.62 14.40
CA LEU A 856 21.57 -20.07 13.51
C LEU A 856 20.65 -18.89 13.15
N PRO A 857 20.23 -18.76 11.89
CA PRO A 857 19.35 -17.68 11.47
C PRO A 857 17.95 -17.87 12.10
N PRO A 858 17.26 -16.77 12.49
CA PRO A 858 15.94 -16.86 13.11
C PRO A 858 14.88 -17.48 12.19
N GLY A 859 15.04 -17.35 10.86
CA GLY A 859 14.10 -17.89 9.88
C GLY A 859 14.10 -19.41 9.74
N ASP A 860 15.11 -20.12 10.27
CA ASP A 860 15.12 -21.59 10.28
C ASP A 860 14.43 -22.18 11.53
N PHE A 861 13.97 -21.35 12.48
CA PHE A 861 13.28 -21.79 13.69
C PHE A 861 11.77 -21.99 13.44
N PRO A 862 11.14 -23.00 14.08
CA PRO A 862 9.71 -23.23 13.98
C PRO A 862 8.92 -22.14 14.72
N ASP A 863 7.61 -22.05 14.42
CA ASP A 863 6.71 -21.21 15.19
C ASP A 863 6.69 -21.64 16.67
N VAL A 864 6.90 -20.68 17.56
CA VAL A 864 7.06 -20.93 19.00
C VAL A 864 5.79 -21.51 19.60
N GLN A 865 4.62 -21.01 19.18
CA GLN A 865 3.34 -21.40 19.78
C GLN A 865 2.95 -22.81 19.35
N HIS A 866 3.06 -23.11 18.06
CA HIS A 866 2.84 -24.45 17.54
C HIS A 866 3.80 -25.48 18.17
N PHE A 867 5.08 -25.13 18.28
CA PHE A 867 6.07 -26.02 18.91
C PHE A 867 5.75 -26.25 20.39
N ARG A 868 5.33 -25.21 21.12
CA ARG A 868 4.94 -25.29 22.54
C ARG A 868 3.78 -26.26 22.74
N GLU A 869 2.76 -26.21 21.88
CA GLU A 869 1.58 -27.08 21.96
C GLU A 869 1.97 -28.55 21.83
N ILE A 870 2.78 -28.90 20.83
CA ILE A 870 3.26 -30.28 20.64
C ILE A 870 4.17 -30.69 21.80
N LEU A 871 5.13 -29.83 22.18
CA LEU A 871 6.08 -30.08 23.26
C LEU A 871 5.40 -30.37 24.60
N SER A 872 4.22 -29.79 24.85
CA SER A 872 3.44 -30.02 26.07
C SER A 872 3.03 -31.49 26.28
N GLY A 873 2.88 -32.25 25.18
CA GLY A 873 2.59 -33.68 25.21
C GLY A 873 3.80 -34.58 25.47
N TYR A 874 5.01 -34.02 25.53
CA TYR A 874 6.26 -34.78 25.69
C TYR A 874 6.85 -34.65 27.10
N ASN A 875 7.61 -35.67 27.49
CA ASN A 875 8.49 -35.60 28.66
C ASN A 875 9.90 -35.23 28.20
N ILE A 876 10.34 -34.00 28.50
CA ILE A 876 11.64 -33.46 28.05
C ILE A 876 12.81 -34.29 28.62
N ASP A 877 12.63 -34.93 29.77
CA ASP A 877 13.66 -35.80 30.35
C ASP A 877 13.89 -37.10 29.55
N LYS A 878 12.99 -37.45 28.62
CA LYS A 878 13.19 -38.60 27.72
C LYS A 878 13.88 -38.23 26.41
N PHE A 879 14.12 -36.95 26.16
CA PHE A 879 14.81 -36.52 24.95
C PHE A 879 16.27 -36.99 24.92
N GLU A 880 16.75 -37.22 23.72
CA GLU A 880 18.12 -37.58 23.43
C GLU A 880 19.06 -36.38 23.65
N LYS A 881 20.29 -36.66 24.11
CA LYS A 881 21.34 -35.64 24.16
C LYS A 881 21.82 -35.33 22.73
N LEU A 882 22.50 -34.20 22.56
CA LEU A 882 23.10 -33.84 21.28
C LEU A 882 24.11 -34.90 20.83
N LYS A 883 24.00 -35.38 19.58
CA LYS A 883 24.87 -36.36 18.94
C LYS A 883 25.69 -35.66 17.85
N PRO A 884 26.91 -35.17 18.15
CA PRO A 884 27.68 -34.33 17.22
C PRO A 884 27.95 -35.00 15.87
N LYS A 885 28.09 -36.34 15.85
CA LYS A 885 28.29 -37.11 14.61
C LYS A 885 27.13 -36.97 13.62
N LEU A 886 25.88 -36.91 14.10
CA LEU A 886 24.71 -36.77 13.23
C LEU A 886 24.58 -35.35 12.69
N ILE A 887 24.91 -34.35 13.52
CA ILE A 887 24.95 -32.95 13.11
C ILE A 887 26.03 -32.73 12.05
N GLN A 888 27.25 -33.22 12.30
CA GLN A 888 28.36 -33.13 11.34
C GLN A 888 28.01 -33.81 10.01
N ALA A 889 27.34 -34.97 10.04
CA ALA A 889 26.90 -35.61 8.81
C ALA A 889 25.97 -34.71 7.98
N VAL A 890 25.04 -34.00 8.61
CA VAL A 890 24.15 -33.05 7.92
C VAL A 890 24.90 -31.79 7.46
N ASP A 891 25.85 -31.28 8.25
CA ASP A 891 26.69 -30.15 7.84
C ASP A 891 27.57 -30.51 6.63
N ASP A 892 28.17 -31.71 6.62
CA ASP A 892 28.94 -32.21 5.48
C ASP A 892 28.06 -32.39 4.23
N MET A 893 26.81 -32.84 4.42
CA MET A 893 25.82 -32.98 3.35
C MET A 893 25.50 -31.63 2.72
N LEU A 894 25.26 -30.60 3.54
CA LEU A 894 24.93 -29.25 3.09
C LEU A 894 26.14 -28.53 2.48
N GLY A 895 27.32 -28.68 3.07
CA GLY A 895 28.54 -27.97 2.69
C GLY A 895 29.29 -28.58 1.51
N TYR A 896 29.22 -29.89 1.32
CA TYR A 896 30.03 -30.61 0.32
C TYR A 896 29.20 -31.52 -0.59
N ASP A 897 28.40 -32.43 -0.04
CA ASP A 897 27.75 -33.47 -0.87
C ASP A 897 26.72 -32.91 -1.85
N ILE A 898 25.86 -31.97 -1.40
CA ILE A 898 24.84 -31.35 -2.27
C ILE A 898 25.52 -30.51 -3.37
N PRO A 899 26.47 -29.61 -3.06
CA PRO A 899 27.23 -28.91 -4.09
C PRO A 899 27.93 -29.84 -5.09
N GLU A 900 28.54 -30.94 -4.61
CA GLU A 900 29.16 -31.94 -5.48
C GLU A 900 28.13 -32.67 -6.35
N LEU A 901 26.97 -33.01 -5.80
CA LEU A 901 25.87 -33.62 -6.55
C LEU A 901 25.41 -32.72 -7.71
N LEU A 902 25.20 -31.41 -7.43
CA LEU A 902 24.78 -30.44 -8.43
C LEU A 902 25.87 -30.13 -9.47
N LYS A 903 27.14 -30.30 -9.11
CA LYS A 903 28.26 -30.20 -10.04
C LYS A 903 28.32 -31.41 -10.98
N ASN A 904 28.06 -32.60 -10.45
CA ASN A 904 28.19 -33.86 -11.19
C ASN A 904 26.94 -34.17 -12.05
N PHE A 905 25.77 -33.70 -11.65
CA PHE A 905 24.51 -33.92 -12.36
C PHE A 905 23.84 -32.57 -12.63
N LYS A 906 23.64 -32.27 -13.91
CA LYS A 906 22.82 -31.13 -14.34
C LYS A 906 21.34 -31.46 -14.22
N ASN A 907 20.52 -30.42 -14.16
CA ASN A 907 19.07 -30.57 -14.23
C ASN A 907 18.72 -31.26 -15.57
N PRO A 908 18.03 -32.42 -15.56
CA PRO A 908 17.76 -33.16 -16.79
C PRO A 908 16.79 -32.44 -17.75
N TYR A 909 16.17 -31.35 -17.29
CA TYR A 909 15.25 -30.52 -18.05
C TYR A 909 15.89 -29.18 -18.51
N GLU A 910 17.21 -29.02 -18.37
CA GLU A 910 17.95 -27.82 -18.82
C GLU A 910 18.20 -27.74 -20.32
#